data_AF-D2W2J4-F1
#
_entry.id   AF-D2W2J4-F1
#
_cell.length_a   1.000
_cell.length_b   1.000
_cell.length_c   1.000
_cell.angle_alpha   90.00
_cell.angle_beta   90.00
_cell.angle_gamma   90.00
#
_symmetry.space_group_name_H-M   'P 1'
#
loop_
_entity.id
_entity.type
_entity.pdbx_description
1 polymer ?
#
loop_
_entity_poly.entity_id
_entity_poly.type
_entity_poly.pdbx_seq_one_letter_code
_entity_poly.pdbx_strand_id
1 'polypeptide(L)'
;MIVMIDSKLECNKLLFDFSNYTKRFEMRWKGYENGLFSACLNSLDENSILDAFTVENGKISGELNNRLGIKNLEIRNCHDGGMIYFYTKIENLLIADSFFHEDTEITEITNVRVENTQLDDFEIVSNGASVEISNSKIQGIVDLQNFKSFSIRNSIWKNNRVHEDYSSTFNLGQDVSFDNVTTNAKIVFISIKSIKMNGLIVHNYGNGYFLYQMIRVSHFYLSNSSFVGNFVLNNYLLSLQIVESIQIENCTVSNNVGGFIMVTDATLIMGQVNIRISKSVFQSNEMLSDIALIDIVDQTREMYFITVDHCKFLENTGESTLHIDGGLAQISNSDFYFNIANEHGTAYLNCYVTISNSKFIANQAKLGGAIYIGPAGNIDASQTIDFTCDNNWATYAGGCIYSENLDFSKLKRMNGTNIAKYYGNDVATPIVSLDATFDEVDSNGNIEVYPGQAFQINFFPRDKFNQSTSYLLNQYLFINSEKGHFTISQNFLDGIHSIPVVLQIFPIDDYNPSLPPLVILISSKIEIKIPVNILPCPDSSFLKLSQNGHYCEQIPLAAILSSVILGIILITIILAALIVIARKLLKLRKQERAEKKMELLFKDKEFIFETEQAPLLLSNTINSSDSGESRSIIGNRQQYIIPISEINILKRIGEGGMGVVYHAKWNRTDVAIKQLKTDSNDEEFENEAILMSSLRHPCIVSCFGVSLTTNGKYMIVEYLENGSLEKAIYNSKMGRAILRFETKLKILTDVAKGLVYLHSIKPHRIIHRDLKPGNLLLDKNMNAKVGDFGLSKIVSNNSATMTANVGTLLYMVSLDNFTN
;
A
#
# COMPACT_ATOMS: atom_id res chain seq x y z
N MET A 1 65.12 -15.70 45.27
CA MET A 1 64.98 -17.12 45.63
C MET A 1 64.06 -17.75 44.61
N ILE A 2 64.40 -18.92 44.04
CA ILE A 2 63.50 -19.65 43.13
C ILE A 2 62.91 -20.82 43.91
N VAL A 3 61.60 -20.81 44.11
CA VAL A 3 60.88 -21.92 44.77
C VAL A 3 60.26 -22.77 43.68
N MET A 4 60.74 -24.01 43.53
CA MET A 4 60.14 -24.98 42.61
C MET A 4 59.25 -25.95 43.38
N ILE A 5 57.98 -26.03 42.98
CA ILE A 5 57.01 -26.96 43.54
C ILE A 5 56.64 -27.96 42.43
N ASP A 6 57.12 -29.18 42.57
CA ASP A 6 56.73 -30.36 41.77
C ASP A 6 55.86 -31.23 42.67
N SER A 7 54.53 -31.22 42.48
CA SER A 7 53.61 -31.83 43.43
C SER A 7 52.54 -32.71 42.79
N LYS A 8 52.43 -33.96 43.26
CA LYS A 8 51.24 -34.84 43.12
C LYS A 8 50.08 -34.42 44.05
N LEU A 9 50.25 -33.37 44.85
CA LEU A 9 49.35 -32.97 45.94
C LEU A 9 48.51 -31.76 45.51
N GLU A 10 47.20 -31.81 45.77
CA GLU A 10 46.30 -30.66 45.70
C GLU A 10 46.79 -29.55 46.65
N CYS A 11 46.76 -28.30 46.20
CA CYS A 11 47.36 -27.18 46.94
C CYS A 11 46.70 -26.90 48.31
N ASN A 12 45.58 -27.54 48.62
CA ASN A 12 44.85 -27.44 49.88
C ASN A 12 45.62 -27.93 51.13
N LYS A 13 46.85 -28.46 50.99
CA LYS A 13 47.63 -29.04 52.11
C LYS A 13 48.94 -28.33 52.46
N LEU A 14 49.41 -27.36 51.67
CA LEU A 14 50.71 -26.71 51.89
C LEU A 14 50.55 -25.22 52.19
N LEU A 15 50.59 -24.88 53.49
CA LEU A 15 50.84 -23.52 53.99
C LEU A 15 52.35 -23.25 53.90
N PHE A 16 52.79 -22.57 52.84
CA PHE A 16 54.13 -22.01 52.84
C PHE A 16 54.08 -20.65 53.53
N ASP A 17 54.63 -20.57 54.74
CA ASP A 17 54.80 -19.32 55.47
C ASP A 17 56.12 -18.65 55.04
N PHE A 18 56.01 -17.63 54.18
CA PHE A 18 57.13 -16.85 53.69
C PHE A 18 57.41 -15.58 54.52
N SER A 19 56.73 -15.38 55.66
CA SER A 19 56.85 -14.18 56.51
C SER A 19 58.28 -13.87 56.96
N ASN A 20 59.13 -14.89 57.05
CA ASN A 20 60.55 -14.73 57.43
C ASN A 20 61.48 -14.40 56.25
N TYR A 21 61.01 -14.47 54.99
CA TYR A 21 61.81 -14.24 53.78
C TYR A 21 61.53 -12.85 53.21
N THR A 22 62.05 -11.83 53.86
CA THR A 22 61.97 -10.46 53.36
C THR A 22 62.92 -10.27 52.18
N LYS A 23 62.38 -10.27 50.95
CA LYS A 23 62.29 -9.03 50.13
C LYS A 23 61.81 -9.26 48.70
N ARG A 24 62.19 -10.33 47.99
CA ARG A 24 61.79 -10.62 46.60
C ARG A 24 62.02 -12.09 46.25
N PHE A 25 61.09 -12.75 45.56
CA PHE A 25 61.30 -14.12 45.08
C PHE A 25 60.54 -14.43 43.78
N GLU A 26 60.94 -15.54 43.15
CA GLU A 26 60.30 -16.14 41.98
C GLU A 26 59.74 -17.51 42.38
N MET A 27 58.55 -17.84 41.91
CA MET A 27 57.91 -19.13 42.16
C MET A 27 57.61 -19.84 40.85
N ARG A 28 57.84 -21.16 40.81
CA ARG A 28 57.46 -22.00 39.68
C ARG A 28 56.71 -23.20 40.20
N TRP A 29 55.46 -23.33 39.77
CA TRP A 29 54.63 -24.51 39.99
C TRP A 29 54.56 -25.33 38.71
N LYS A 30 54.88 -26.61 38.81
CA LYS A 30 54.70 -27.57 37.72
C LYS A 30 53.75 -28.67 38.18
N GLY A 31 52.55 -28.67 37.63
CA GLY A 31 51.52 -29.65 37.94
C GLY A 31 51.60 -30.91 37.08
N TYR A 32 50.73 -31.86 37.42
CA TYR A 32 50.39 -33.01 36.57
C TYR A 32 49.10 -32.70 35.82
N GLU A 33 48.78 -33.44 34.75
CA GLU A 33 47.61 -33.18 33.89
C GLU A 33 46.28 -32.97 34.66
N ASN A 34 46.08 -33.60 35.83
CA ASN A 34 44.86 -33.43 36.64
C ASN A 34 45.06 -32.61 37.94
N GLY A 35 46.24 -32.01 38.16
CA GLY A 35 46.52 -31.25 39.38
C GLY A 35 45.83 -29.89 39.36
N LEU A 36 45.13 -29.53 40.45
CA LEU A 36 44.43 -28.24 40.60
C LEU A 36 45.27 -27.20 41.34
N PHE A 37 45.44 -26.03 40.73
CA PHE A 37 46.06 -24.85 41.31
C PHE A 37 44.97 -23.86 41.75
N SER A 38 44.59 -23.89 43.04
CA SER A 38 43.53 -23.01 43.57
C SER A 38 43.81 -22.29 44.89
N ALA A 39 44.82 -22.71 45.66
CA ALA A 39 45.02 -22.20 47.03
C ALA A 39 46.46 -21.75 47.36
N CYS A 40 47.40 -21.83 46.41
CA CYS A 40 48.82 -21.66 46.74
C CYS A 40 49.25 -20.22 47.08
N LEU A 41 48.40 -19.22 46.80
CA LEU A 41 48.75 -17.80 46.93
C LEU A 41 48.06 -17.08 48.10
N ASN A 42 47.02 -17.67 48.69
CA ASN A 42 46.32 -17.12 49.86
C ASN A 42 47.20 -17.07 51.13
N SER A 43 48.41 -17.66 51.09
CA SER A 43 49.34 -17.73 52.22
C SER A 43 50.61 -16.89 52.04
N LEU A 44 50.70 -16.03 51.01
CA LEU A 44 51.81 -15.10 50.88
C LEU A 44 51.69 -13.98 51.91
N ASP A 45 52.77 -13.69 52.64
CA ASP A 45 52.84 -12.60 53.61
C ASP A 45 52.59 -11.22 52.95
N GLU A 46 51.95 -10.30 53.66
CA GLU A 46 51.60 -8.95 53.19
C GLU A 46 52.83 -8.11 52.78
N ASN A 47 54.05 -8.52 53.17
CA ASN A 47 55.31 -7.84 52.87
C ASN A 47 56.14 -8.52 51.76
N SER A 48 55.64 -9.59 51.14
CA SER A 48 56.35 -10.39 50.14
C SER A 48 56.12 -9.90 48.70
N ILE A 49 57.18 -9.51 48.00
CA ILE A 49 57.12 -9.10 46.57
C ILE A 49 57.41 -10.31 45.67
N LEU A 50 56.46 -10.65 44.79
CA LEU A 50 56.59 -11.73 43.80
C LEU A 50 57.06 -11.17 42.44
N ASP A 51 58.34 -11.36 42.11
CA ASP A 51 58.94 -10.84 40.87
C ASP A 51 58.51 -11.66 39.64
N ALA A 52 58.38 -12.97 39.80
CA ALA A 52 57.91 -13.85 38.75
C ALA A 52 57.15 -15.04 39.33
N PHE A 53 56.08 -15.44 38.65
CA PHE A 53 55.33 -16.63 38.97
C PHE A 53 55.01 -17.41 37.70
N THR A 54 55.40 -18.68 37.65
CA THR A 54 55.11 -19.56 36.51
C THR A 54 54.26 -20.74 36.96
N VAL A 55 53.17 -20.99 36.23
CA VAL A 55 52.26 -22.13 36.36
C VAL A 55 52.39 -22.96 35.07
N GLU A 56 52.84 -24.20 35.17
CA GLU A 56 53.03 -25.09 34.03
C GLU A 56 52.31 -26.42 34.26
N ASN A 57 51.47 -26.85 33.30
CA ASN A 57 50.71 -28.10 33.30
C ASN A 57 49.67 -28.24 34.42
N GLY A 58 48.41 -28.53 34.06
CA GLY A 58 47.35 -28.86 35.01
C GLY A 58 46.14 -27.92 34.93
N LYS A 59 45.32 -27.92 35.98
CA LYS A 59 44.10 -27.12 36.10
C LYS A 59 44.32 -25.87 36.94
N ILE A 60 43.77 -24.74 36.53
CA ILE A 60 43.75 -23.50 37.32
C ILE A 60 42.29 -23.18 37.68
N SER A 61 42.03 -22.81 38.94
CA SER A 61 40.70 -22.36 39.38
C SER A 61 40.83 -21.49 40.64
N GLY A 62 39.93 -20.53 40.84
CA GLY A 62 39.83 -19.76 42.08
C GLY A 62 40.41 -18.36 42.01
N GLU A 63 40.46 -17.70 43.17
CA GLU A 63 40.86 -16.31 43.31
C GLU A 63 42.36 -16.17 43.57
N LEU A 64 43.01 -15.30 42.81
CA LEU A 64 44.41 -14.90 42.98
C LEU A 64 44.46 -13.47 43.52
N ASN A 65 44.69 -13.36 44.83
CA ASN A 65 44.70 -12.09 45.56
C ASN A 65 46.10 -11.85 46.17
N ASN A 66 46.80 -10.83 45.68
CA ASN A 66 48.10 -10.38 46.22
C ASN A 66 48.13 -8.84 46.24
N ARG A 67 48.17 -8.25 47.44
CA ARG A 67 48.13 -6.79 47.62
C ARG A 67 49.34 -6.05 47.05
N LEU A 68 50.50 -6.70 46.90
CA LEU A 68 51.74 -6.07 46.44
C LEU A 68 51.96 -6.18 44.92
N GLY A 69 51.13 -6.95 44.22
CA GLY A 69 51.24 -7.16 42.79
C GLY A 69 52.25 -8.25 42.38
N ILE A 70 52.13 -8.71 41.14
CA ILE A 70 53.03 -9.68 40.52
C ILE A 70 53.67 -9.02 39.30
N LYS A 71 55.01 -9.05 39.22
CA LYS A 71 55.68 -8.43 38.08
C LYS A 71 55.57 -9.29 36.81
N ASN A 72 55.83 -10.59 36.87
CA ASN A 72 55.66 -11.49 35.73
C ASN A 72 54.82 -12.70 36.13
N LEU A 73 53.73 -12.98 35.42
CA LEU A 73 52.91 -14.17 35.57
C LEU A 73 52.92 -14.95 34.25
N GLU A 74 53.39 -16.19 34.26
CA GLU A 74 53.36 -17.09 33.11
C GLU A 74 52.45 -18.29 33.40
N ILE A 75 51.53 -18.58 32.50
CA ILE A 75 50.63 -19.72 32.52
C ILE A 75 50.88 -20.52 31.24
N ARG A 76 51.28 -21.79 31.36
CA ARG A 76 51.65 -22.65 30.22
C ARG A 76 51.02 -24.03 30.32
N ASN A 77 50.52 -24.57 29.21
CA ASN A 77 49.94 -25.92 29.14
C ASN A 77 48.84 -26.16 30.20
N CYS A 78 48.10 -25.12 30.55
CA CYS A 78 47.07 -25.18 31.58
C CYS A 78 45.69 -25.29 30.94
N HIS A 79 44.76 -25.91 31.65
CA HIS A 79 43.36 -25.90 31.26
C HIS A 79 42.46 -25.54 32.43
N ASP A 80 41.19 -25.29 32.13
CA ASP A 80 40.23 -24.86 33.12
C ASP A 80 39.92 -25.93 34.20
N GLY A 81 39.87 -25.50 35.46
CA GLY A 81 39.34 -26.25 36.60
C GLY A 81 38.12 -25.60 37.26
N GLY A 82 37.68 -24.44 36.76
CA GLY A 82 36.64 -23.54 37.26
C GLY A 82 37.07 -22.07 37.17
N MET A 83 36.13 -21.14 37.34
CA MET A 83 36.33 -19.67 37.33
C MET A 83 37.66 -19.18 37.94
N ILE A 84 38.38 -18.33 37.21
CA ILE A 84 39.67 -17.77 37.63
C ILE A 84 39.54 -16.25 37.78
N TYR A 85 39.84 -15.74 38.96
CA TYR A 85 39.79 -14.29 39.25
C TYR A 85 41.17 -13.79 39.64
N PHE A 86 41.66 -12.72 39.01
CA PHE A 86 42.88 -12.04 39.43
C PHE A 86 42.54 -10.67 40.01
N TYR A 87 42.60 -10.54 41.34
CA TYR A 87 42.44 -9.25 42.06
C TYR A 87 43.77 -8.68 42.53
N THR A 88 44.84 -8.94 41.77
CA THR A 88 46.19 -8.42 42.01
C THR A 88 46.65 -7.64 40.80
N LYS A 89 47.39 -6.55 41.03
CA LYS A 89 48.09 -5.86 39.96
C LYS A 89 49.11 -6.79 39.29
N ILE A 90 49.06 -6.95 37.98
CA ILE A 90 50.05 -7.74 37.21
C ILE A 90 50.75 -6.84 36.19
N GLU A 91 52.09 -6.78 36.21
CA GLU A 91 52.80 -6.01 35.17
C GLU A 91 52.82 -6.74 33.83
N ASN A 92 53.22 -8.02 33.80
CA ASN A 92 53.28 -8.83 32.58
C ASN A 92 52.60 -10.18 32.78
N LEU A 93 51.54 -10.46 32.02
CA LEU A 93 50.86 -11.75 31.96
C LEU A 93 51.16 -12.43 30.62
N LEU A 94 51.61 -13.68 30.66
CA LEU A 94 51.71 -14.57 29.51
C LEU A 94 50.82 -15.79 29.73
N ILE A 95 49.92 -16.07 28.78
CA ILE A 95 49.16 -17.31 28.69
C ILE A 95 49.58 -18.00 27.38
N ALA A 96 50.12 -19.22 27.46
CA ALA A 96 50.58 -19.95 26.29
C ALA A 96 50.11 -21.41 26.31
N ASP A 97 49.80 -21.93 25.13
CA ASP A 97 49.50 -23.36 24.90
C ASP A 97 48.42 -23.90 25.84
N SER A 98 47.41 -23.07 26.17
CA SER A 98 46.44 -23.32 27.23
C SER A 98 44.99 -23.33 26.72
N PHE A 99 44.05 -23.77 27.55
CA PHE A 99 42.63 -23.88 27.18
C PHE A 99 41.66 -23.57 28.31
N PHE A 100 40.87 -22.50 28.16
CA PHE A 100 39.93 -22.02 29.18
C PHE A 100 38.49 -22.04 28.67
N HIS A 101 37.55 -22.39 29.55
CA HIS A 101 36.14 -22.63 29.23
C HIS A 101 35.13 -21.77 30.01
N GLU A 102 35.52 -21.22 31.17
CA GLU A 102 34.65 -20.46 32.08
C GLU A 102 35.23 -19.07 32.42
N ASP A 103 34.34 -18.13 32.79
CA ASP A 103 34.60 -16.69 32.88
C ASP A 103 35.85 -16.40 33.71
N THR A 104 36.93 -16.05 33.01
CA THR A 104 38.17 -15.60 33.63
C THR A 104 38.15 -14.09 33.67
N GLU A 105 37.98 -13.51 34.85
CA GLU A 105 38.00 -12.05 35.03
C GLU A 105 39.38 -11.64 35.54
N ILE A 106 40.02 -10.76 34.80
CA ILE A 106 41.37 -10.32 35.08
C ILE A 106 41.37 -8.81 35.28
N THR A 107 41.68 -8.36 36.51
CA THR A 107 41.69 -6.94 36.85
C THR A 107 43.12 -6.40 37.03
N GLU A 108 43.36 -5.16 36.59
CA GLU A 108 44.62 -4.40 36.78
C GLU A 108 45.91 -4.97 36.15
N ILE A 109 45.93 -5.16 34.83
CA ILE A 109 47.13 -5.59 34.08
C ILE A 109 47.77 -4.48 33.24
N THR A 110 49.11 -4.46 33.17
CA THR A 110 49.85 -3.56 32.28
C THR A 110 50.15 -4.17 30.91
N ASN A 111 50.59 -5.42 30.81
CA ASN A 111 50.84 -6.12 29.54
C ASN A 111 50.27 -7.53 29.57
N VAL A 112 49.48 -7.90 28.56
CA VAL A 112 48.89 -9.23 28.38
C VAL A 112 49.40 -9.80 27.07
N ARG A 113 49.91 -11.04 27.10
CA ARG A 113 50.24 -11.81 25.92
C ARG A 113 49.56 -13.18 25.98
N VAL A 114 48.87 -13.54 24.91
CA VAL A 114 48.20 -14.83 24.74
C VAL A 114 48.71 -15.49 23.46
N GLU A 115 49.19 -16.73 23.54
CA GLU A 115 49.75 -17.47 22.40
C GLU A 115 49.21 -18.90 22.35
N ASN A 116 48.87 -19.40 21.16
CA ASN A 116 48.44 -20.79 20.95
C ASN A 116 47.34 -21.29 21.91
N THR A 117 46.42 -20.41 22.31
CA THR A 117 45.47 -20.66 23.40
C THR A 117 44.04 -20.65 22.87
N GLN A 118 43.17 -21.48 23.43
CA GLN A 118 41.72 -21.37 23.20
C GLN A 118 41.06 -20.77 24.45
N LEU A 119 40.27 -19.73 24.24
CA LEU A 119 39.62 -18.92 25.25
C LEU A 119 38.12 -18.91 24.96
N ASP A 120 37.34 -19.70 25.68
CA ASP A 120 35.87 -19.69 25.59
C ASP A 120 35.28 -18.93 26.79
N ASP A 121 34.29 -18.06 26.54
CA ASP A 121 33.63 -17.16 27.47
C ASP A 121 34.60 -16.31 28.34
N PHE A 122 35.68 -15.87 27.70
CA PHE A 122 36.74 -15.09 28.33
C PHE A 122 36.44 -13.58 28.31
N GLU A 123 36.59 -12.90 29.46
CA GLU A 123 36.40 -11.45 29.59
C GLU A 123 37.68 -10.78 30.14
N ILE A 124 38.37 -10.00 29.29
CA ILE A 124 39.46 -9.13 29.77
C ILE A 124 38.84 -7.76 30.05
N VAL A 125 38.85 -7.32 31.32
CA VAL A 125 38.54 -5.95 31.72
C VAL A 125 39.82 -5.28 32.23
N SER A 126 40.52 -4.57 31.34
CA SER A 126 41.78 -3.92 31.71
C SER A 126 41.77 -2.43 31.42
N ASN A 127 42.25 -1.65 32.40
CA ASN A 127 42.44 -0.21 32.31
C ASN A 127 43.93 0.09 32.05
N GLY A 128 44.31 0.54 30.85
CA GLY A 128 45.71 0.92 30.58
C GLY A 128 46.66 -0.17 30.05
N ALA A 129 46.15 -1.35 29.67
CA ALA A 129 46.98 -2.47 29.22
C ALA A 129 47.48 -2.35 27.77
N SER A 130 48.59 -3.03 27.48
CA SER A 130 48.95 -3.49 26.14
C SER A 130 48.56 -4.96 26.00
N VAL A 131 47.78 -5.34 24.99
CA VAL A 131 47.27 -6.71 24.82
C VAL A 131 47.69 -7.26 23.46
N GLU A 132 48.32 -8.44 23.45
CA GLU A 132 48.77 -9.16 22.25
C GLU A 132 48.23 -10.59 22.28
N ILE A 133 47.40 -10.96 21.31
CA ILE A 133 46.87 -12.32 21.15
C ILE A 133 47.33 -12.89 19.81
N SER A 134 47.91 -14.08 19.80
CA SER A 134 48.41 -14.71 18.59
C SER A 134 48.10 -16.20 18.51
N ASN A 135 47.86 -16.70 17.29
CA ASN A 135 47.63 -18.12 17.00
C ASN A 135 46.54 -18.76 17.88
N SER A 136 45.51 -17.99 18.25
CA SER A 136 44.57 -18.35 19.30
C SER A 136 43.13 -18.42 18.78
N LYS A 137 42.26 -19.11 19.53
CA LYS A 137 40.81 -19.14 19.29
C LYS A 137 40.13 -18.40 20.44
N ILE A 138 39.40 -17.35 20.11
CA ILE A 138 38.67 -16.52 21.07
C ILE A 138 37.19 -16.76 20.83
N GLN A 139 36.44 -17.15 21.85
CA GLN A 139 35.00 -17.26 21.83
C GLN A 139 34.45 -16.48 23.02
N GLY A 140 34.31 -15.15 22.92
CA GLY A 140 33.97 -14.32 24.08
C GLY A 140 34.06 -12.81 23.82
N ILE A 141 33.87 -12.02 24.89
CA ILE A 141 33.83 -10.55 24.87
C ILE A 141 35.17 -10.00 25.34
N VAL A 142 35.69 -9.00 24.63
CA VAL A 142 36.88 -8.27 25.07
C VAL A 142 36.47 -6.82 25.35
N ASP A 143 36.66 -6.34 26.59
CA ASP A 143 36.37 -4.95 26.99
C ASP A 143 37.63 -4.22 27.52
N LEU A 144 38.18 -3.32 26.72
CA LEU A 144 39.38 -2.58 27.08
C LEU A 144 39.10 -1.09 27.21
N GLN A 145 39.52 -0.50 28.34
CA GLN A 145 39.42 0.93 28.59
C GLN A 145 40.83 1.56 28.74
N ASN A 146 41.04 2.75 28.17
CA ASN A 146 42.30 3.52 28.25
C ASN A 146 43.55 2.73 27.81
N PHE A 147 43.45 1.78 26.90
CA PHE A 147 44.53 0.85 26.55
C PHE A 147 45.68 1.52 25.80
N LYS A 148 46.91 0.98 25.95
CA LYS A 148 48.09 1.44 25.21
C LYS A 148 48.11 0.88 23.79
N SER A 149 47.92 -0.42 23.65
CA SER A 149 47.83 -1.07 22.34
C SER A 149 47.06 -2.38 22.42
N PHE A 150 46.43 -2.77 21.32
CA PHE A 150 45.74 -4.05 21.17
C PHE A 150 46.11 -4.69 19.84
N SER A 151 46.51 -5.95 19.84
CA SER A 151 46.89 -6.69 18.65
C SER A 151 46.34 -8.11 18.69
N ILE A 152 45.65 -8.52 17.63
CA ILE A 152 45.28 -9.92 17.38
C ILE A 152 45.91 -10.37 16.08
N ARG A 153 46.61 -11.52 16.08
CA ARG A 153 47.24 -12.08 14.88
C ARG A 153 46.97 -13.57 14.69
N ASN A 154 46.78 -14.00 13.44
CA ASN A 154 46.62 -15.41 13.04
C ASN A 154 45.59 -16.16 13.91
N SER A 155 44.48 -15.51 14.23
CA SER A 155 43.54 -15.99 15.25
C SER A 155 42.12 -16.05 14.72
N ILE A 156 41.28 -16.88 15.36
CA ILE A 156 39.85 -16.97 15.06
C ILE A 156 39.09 -16.36 16.24
N TRP A 157 38.24 -15.37 15.97
CA TRP A 157 37.42 -14.74 16.99
C TRP A 157 35.93 -14.94 16.71
N LYS A 158 35.27 -15.76 17.51
CA LYS A 158 33.85 -16.05 17.38
C LYS A 158 33.04 -15.44 18.50
N ASN A 159 31.79 -15.08 18.21
CA ASN A 159 30.78 -14.86 19.23
C ASN A 159 29.61 -15.83 18.98
N ASN A 160 29.35 -16.72 19.93
CA ASN A 160 28.29 -17.74 19.86
C ASN A 160 27.07 -17.37 20.72
N ARG A 161 27.12 -16.28 21.50
CA ARG A 161 25.99 -15.84 22.32
C ARG A 161 25.01 -15.07 21.42
N VAL A 162 23.88 -15.70 21.09
CA VAL A 162 22.83 -15.20 20.16
C VAL A 162 21.99 -14.05 20.77
N HIS A 163 22.30 -13.59 21.98
CA HIS A 163 21.58 -12.49 22.63
C HIS A 163 22.16 -11.13 22.25
N GLU A 164 21.29 -10.19 21.87
CA GLU A 164 21.55 -8.96 21.08
C GLU A 164 22.48 -7.90 21.73
N ASP A 165 22.93 -8.10 22.97
CA ASP A 165 23.59 -7.04 23.76
C ASP A 165 25.10 -7.21 23.99
N TYR A 166 25.72 -8.30 23.54
CA TYR A 166 27.14 -8.54 23.81
C TYR A 166 28.05 -8.07 22.66
N SER A 167 28.71 -6.93 22.85
CA SER A 167 29.75 -6.39 21.96
C SER A 167 31.09 -6.26 22.67
N SER A 168 32.16 -6.65 21.98
CA SER A 168 33.52 -6.34 22.41
C SER A 168 33.79 -4.86 22.22
N THR A 169 34.11 -4.18 23.31
CA THR A 169 34.19 -2.72 23.38
C THR A 169 35.62 -2.28 23.62
N PHE A 170 36.06 -1.25 22.92
CA PHE A 170 37.39 -0.69 23.09
C PHE A 170 37.27 0.83 23.19
N ASN A 171 37.57 1.35 24.37
CA ASN A 171 37.39 2.75 24.71
C ASN A 171 38.74 3.43 24.98
N LEU A 172 38.99 4.58 24.35
CA LEU A 172 40.16 5.44 24.52
C LEU A 172 41.50 4.68 24.39
N GLY A 173 42.18 4.76 23.24
CA GLY A 173 43.48 4.07 23.08
C GLY A 173 44.39 4.62 21.98
N GLN A 174 45.64 4.14 21.94
CA GLN A 174 46.58 4.51 20.86
C GLN A 174 46.38 3.62 19.62
N ASP A 175 46.82 2.36 19.66
CA ASP A 175 46.90 1.54 18.44
C ASP A 175 46.12 0.22 18.56
N VAL A 176 45.29 -0.07 17.57
CA VAL A 176 44.58 -1.34 17.40
C VAL A 176 45.04 -2.02 16.11
N SER A 177 45.35 -3.31 16.19
CA SER A 177 45.79 -4.09 15.02
C SER A 177 45.15 -5.48 14.94
N PHE A 178 44.70 -5.84 13.74
CA PHE A 178 44.25 -7.18 13.39
C PHE A 178 45.06 -7.67 12.20
N ASP A 179 45.67 -8.85 12.30
CA ASP A 179 46.47 -9.44 11.22
C ASP A 179 46.09 -10.90 11.00
N ASN A 180 45.55 -11.25 9.83
CA ASN A 180 45.04 -12.58 9.50
C ASN A 180 44.04 -13.10 10.56
N VAL A 181 42.99 -12.33 10.79
CA VAL A 181 41.95 -12.65 11.79
C VAL A 181 40.68 -13.04 11.08
N THR A 182 40.09 -14.18 11.45
CA THR A 182 38.74 -14.55 11.00
C THR A 182 37.74 -14.28 12.12
N THR A 183 36.69 -13.52 11.86
CA THR A 183 35.73 -13.12 12.91
C THR A 183 34.26 -13.10 12.47
N ASN A 184 33.38 -13.39 13.42
CA ASN A 184 31.95 -13.04 13.38
C ASN A 184 31.51 -12.26 14.64
N ALA A 185 32.47 -11.79 15.45
CA ALA A 185 32.21 -11.09 16.69
C ALA A 185 31.88 -9.60 16.46
N LYS A 186 30.89 -9.08 17.20
CA LYS A 186 30.53 -7.66 17.25
C LYS A 186 31.65 -6.85 17.92
N ILE A 187 32.21 -5.88 17.20
CA ILE A 187 33.31 -5.01 17.66
C ILE A 187 32.85 -3.56 17.66
N VAL A 188 33.07 -2.85 18.76
CA VAL A 188 32.74 -1.43 18.96
C VAL A 188 33.98 -0.67 19.39
N PHE A 189 34.34 0.36 18.63
CA PHE A 189 35.40 1.32 18.97
C PHE A 189 34.77 2.66 19.34
N ILE A 190 35.36 3.40 20.29
CA ILE A 190 34.84 4.72 20.71
C ILE A 190 35.79 5.86 20.29
N SER A 191 37.06 5.79 20.69
CA SER A 191 38.06 6.83 20.39
C SER A 191 39.45 6.22 20.37
N ILE A 192 40.07 6.18 19.19
CA ILE A 192 41.32 5.44 18.95
C ILE A 192 42.21 6.26 18.03
N LYS A 193 43.51 6.34 18.30
CA LYS A 193 44.42 7.07 17.41
C LYS A 193 44.65 6.37 16.07
N SER A 194 44.90 5.05 16.06
CA SER A 194 45.09 4.28 14.82
C SER A 194 44.49 2.88 14.87
N ILE A 195 43.87 2.49 13.76
CA ILE A 195 43.33 1.15 13.51
C ILE A 195 44.01 0.57 12.26
N LYS A 196 44.56 -0.64 12.37
CA LYS A 196 45.19 -1.38 11.27
C LYS A 196 44.58 -2.77 11.15
N MET A 197 44.02 -3.10 10.00
CA MET A 197 43.40 -4.39 9.72
C MET A 197 44.00 -4.95 8.45
N ASN A 198 44.71 -6.08 8.54
CA ASN A 198 45.30 -6.77 7.41
C ASN A 198 44.83 -8.23 7.41
N GLY A 199 44.36 -8.75 6.27
CA GLY A 199 43.93 -10.14 6.19
C GLY A 199 42.70 -10.45 7.03
N LEU A 200 41.84 -9.46 7.30
CA LEU A 200 40.64 -9.64 8.10
C LEU A 200 39.57 -10.36 7.26
N ILE A 201 39.06 -11.48 7.76
CA ILE A 201 37.97 -12.23 7.12
C ILE A 201 36.75 -12.16 8.03
N VAL A 202 35.66 -11.64 7.49
CA VAL A 202 34.44 -11.38 8.24
C VAL A 202 33.29 -12.18 7.60
N HIS A 203 32.68 -13.08 8.39
CA HIS A 203 31.61 -13.97 7.94
C HIS A 203 30.28 -13.71 8.66
N ASN A 204 29.19 -13.71 7.89
CA ASN A 204 27.77 -13.87 8.28
C ASN A 204 27.38 -13.37 9.68
N TYR A 205 26.83 -12.15 9.75
CA TYR A 205 26.28 -11.56 10.97
C TYR A 205 24.82 -11.96 11.16
N GLY A 206 24.36 -12.08 12.42
CA GLY A 206 22.95 -11.88 12.75
C GLY A 206 22.56 -10.40 12.59
N ASN A 207 21.50 -9.93 13.27
CA ASN A 207 21.07 -8.51 13.30
C ASN A 207 22.07 -7.54 13.97
N GLY A 208 23.38 -7.81 13.94
CA GLY A 208 24.41 -7.16 14.76
C GLY A 208 25.42 -6.35 13.95
N TYR A 209 25.70 -5.15 14.45
CA TYR A 209 26.54 -4.11 13.84
C TYR A 209 28.04 -4.38 13.95
N PHE A 210 28.79 -4.30 12.84
CA PHE A 210 30.22 -4.00 12.93
C PHE A 210 30.30 -2.48 13.15
N LEU A 211 30.89 -2.02 14.25
CA LEU A 211 31.38 -0.63 14.38
C LEU A 211 30.32 0.49 14.32
N TYR A 212 29.25 0.38 15.13
CA TYR A 212 28.12 1.32 15.11
C TYR A 212 28.36 2.68 15.80
N GLN A 213 29.35 2.82 16.67
CA GLN A 213 29.59 4.11 17.34
C GLN A 213 30.64 4.90 16.58
N MET A 214 30.26 6.11 16.12
CA MET A 214 31.15 7.04 15.41
C MET A 214 32.54 7.06 16.03
N ILE A 215 33.48 6.42 15.33
CA ILE A 215 34.82 6.23 15.86
C ILE A 215 35.61 7.48 15.54
N ARG A 216 36.03 8.20 16.58
CA ARG A 216 37.07 9.21 16.41
C ARG A 216 38.38 8.50 16.15
N VAL A 217 38.85 8.51 14.89
CA VAL A 217 40.10 7.84 14.49
C VAL A 217 40.97 8.67 13.59
N SER A 218 42.20 8.98 14.02
CA SER A 218 43.14 9.72 13.18
C SER A 218 43.55 8.91 11.93
N HIS A 219 43.92 7.63 12.09
CA HIS A 219 44.44 6.81 10.98
C HIS A 219 43.75 5.45 10.88
N PHE A 220 43.07 5.18 9.77
CA PHE A 220 42.41 3.90 9.50
C PHE A 220 43.03 3.20 8.28
N TYR A 221 43.54 1.98 8.49
CA TYR A 221 44.11 1.14 7.44
C TYR A 221 43.39 -0.20 7.37
N LEU A 222 42.90 -0.56 6.20
CA LEU A 222 42.25 -1.83 5.90
C LEU A 222 42.84 -2.41 4.62
N SER A 223 43.49 -3.57 4.70
CA SER A 223 44.13 -4.21 3.56
C SER A 223 43.87 -5.71 3.47
N ASN A 224 43.84 -6.25 2.25
CA ASN A 224 43.78 -7.70 1.99
C ASN A 224 42.61 -8.40 2.72
N SER A 225 41.49 -7.70 2.90
CA SER A 225 40.40 -8.14 3.78
C SER A 225 39.15 -8.52 2.99
N SER A 226 38.37 -9.45 3.53
CA SER A 226 37.17 -9.99 2.89
C SER A 226 35.98 -9.94 3.83
N PHE A 227 34.88 -9.36 3.35
CA PHE A 227 33.63 -9.20 4.08
C PHE A 227 32.54 -9.92 3.28
N VAL A 228 32.07 -11.06 3.79
CA VAL A 228 31.13 -11.94 3.06
C VAL A 228 30.00 -12.38 3.99
N GLY A 229 28.75 -12.09 3.63
CA GLY A 229 27.58 -12.63 4.30
C GLY A 229 26.38 -11.69 4.33
N ASN A 230 25.30 -12.14 4.99
CA ASN A 230 24.08 -11.35 5.19
C ASN A 230 24.25 -10.46 6.41
N PHE A 231 24.81 -9.27 6.24
CA PHE A 231 24.88 -8.31 7.33
C PHE A 231 23.51 -7.63 7.46
N VAL A 232 22.59 -8.11 8.30
CA VAL A 232 21.29 -7.43 8.47
C VAL A 232 21.51 -6.13 9.25
N LEU A 233 21.82 -5.06 8.53
CA LEU A 233 22.13 -3.75 9.07
C LEU A 233 21.17 -2.70 8.50
N ASN A 234 20.51 -1.95 9.38
CA ASN A 234 19.78 -0.74 9.00
C ASN A 234 20.72 0.46 8.74
N ASN A 235 22.05 0.25 8.69
CA ASN A 235 23.10 1.29 8.69
C ASN A 235 24.38 0.77 7.98
N TYR A 236 25.55 1.35 8.30
CA TYR A 236 26.86 1.01 7.73
C TYR A 236 27.64 -0.02 8.56
N LEU A 237 28.44 -0.86 7.88
CA LEU A 237 29.40 -1.79 8.49
C LEU A 237 30.60 -1.06 9.14
N LEU A 238 30.96 0.10 8.64
CA LEU A 238 32.03 0.94 9.17
C LEU A 238 31.53 2.38 9.26
N SER A 239 31.51 2.99 10.46
CA SER A 239 31.18 4.41 10.64
C SER A 239 32.35 5.14 11.31
N LEU A 240 33.00 6.03 10.56
CA LEU A 240 34.22 6.73 10.97
C LEU A 240 33.97 8.23 11.08
N GLN A 241 34.52 8.87 12.12
CA GLN A 241 34.44 10.31 12.36
C GLN A 241 35.83 10.90 12.70
N ILE A 242 36.08 12.18 12.41
CA ILE A 242 37.33 12.87 12.78
C ILE A 242 38.56 12.11 12.27
N VAL A 243 38.64 11.98 10.94
CA VAL A 243 39.68 11.17 10.29
C VAL A 243 40.73 12.00 9.59
N GLU A 244 42.01 11.73 9.89
CA GLU A 244 43.17 12.35 9.21
C GLU A 244 43.58 11.55 7.96
N SER A 245 43.47 10.21 7.98
CA SER A 245 43.75 9.37 6.82
C SER A 245 42.98 8.04 6.82
N ILE A 246 42.51 7.66 5.62
CA ILE A 246 41.85 6.38 5.36
C ILE A 246 42.55 5.69 4.20
N GLN A 247 42.98 4.45 4.38
CA GLN A 247 43.47 3.61 3.30
C GLN A 247 42.76 2.26 3.29
N ILE A 248 42.06 1.99 2.20
CA ILE A 248 41.41 0.70 1.91
C ILE A 248 42.06 0.13 0.66
N GLU A 249 42.68 -1.04 0.75
CA GLU A 249 43.37 -1.66 -0.39
C GLU A 249 43.10 -3.15 -0.48
N ASN A 250 42.88 -3.65 -1.70
CA ASN A 250 42.75 -5.08 -1.98
C ASN A 250 41.68 -5.76 -1.11
N CYS A 251 40.52 -5.12 -0.98
CA CYS A 251 39.41 -5.63 -0.19
C CYS A 251 38.29 -6.17 -1.07
N THR A 252 37.58 -7.20 -0.59
CA THR A 252 36.39 -7.73 -1.26
C THR A 252 35.20 -7.61 -0.31
N VAL A 253 34.16 -6.91 -0.74
CA VAL A 253 32.91 -6.73 -0.01
C VAL A 253 31.80 -7.38 -0.83
N SER A 254 31.24 -8.46 -0.29
CA SER A 254 30.04 -9.11 -0.79
C SER A 254 29.00 -9.06 0.33
N ASN A 255 28.18 -8.02 0.29
CA ASN A 255 27.14 -7.76 1.29
C ASN A 255 25.77 -8.10 0.68
N ASN A 256 24.82 -8.50 1.51
CA ASN A 256 23.43 -8.63 1.08
C ASN A 256 22.53 -7.53 1.69
N VAL A 257 22.89 -6.82 2.78
CA VAL A 257 22.08 -5.72 3.35
C VAL A 257 22.95 -4.64 4.05
N GLY A 258 22.64 -3.35 3.88
CA GLY A 258 23.33 -2.20 4.50
C GLY A 258 24.53 -1.60 3.72
N GLY A 259 25.01 -0.43 4.16
CA GLY A 259 26.18 0.24 3.61
C GLY A 259 27.51 -0.37 4.10
N PHE A 260 28.60 -0.23 3.35
CA PHE A 260 29.92 -0.73 3.76
C PHE A 260 30.66 0.27 4.65
N ILE A 261 30.81 1.51 4.19
CA ILE A 261 31.55 2.52 4.95
C ILE A 261 30.87 3.89 4.86
N MET A 262 30.76 4.54 6.00
CA MET A 262 30.39 5.95 6.16
C MET A 262 31.54 6.70 6.82
N VAL A 263 31.92 7.82 6.24
CA VAL A 263 32.92 8.74 6.78
C VAL A 263 32.26 10.10 6.96
N THR A 264 32.24 10.62 8.20
CA THR A 264 31.73 11.94 8.55
C THR A 264 32.81 12.81 9.19
N ASP A 265 32.70 14.13 9.05
CA ASP A 265 33.57 15.13 9.72
C ASP A 265 35.07 14.81 9.63
N ALA A 266 35.60 14.62 8.42
CA ALA A 266 37.03 14.45 8.21
C ALA A 266 37.77 15.76 8.54
N THR A 267 38.60 15.77 9.60
CA THR A 267 39.28 16.97 10.07
C THR A 267 40.62 17.18 9.40
N LEU A 268 40.85 18.38 8.84
CA LEU A 268 42.10 18.72 8.19
C LEU A 268 43.22 18.98 9.23
N ILE A 269 44.25 18.13 9.22
CA ILE A 269 45.51 18.42 9.93
C ILE A 269 46.63 18.47 8.89
N MET A 270 47.30 19.63 8.79
CA MET A 270 48.41 19.88 7.85
C MET A 270 48.08 19.76 6.34
N GLY A 271 46.82 19.97 5.94
CA GLY A 271 46.49 20.28 4.53
C GLY A 271 46.29 19.10 3.57
N GLN A 272 46.33 17.84 4.02
CA GLN A 272 45.98 16.68 3.20
C GLN A 272 45.35 15.56 4.03
N VAL A 273 44.02 15.51 4.10
CA VAL A 273 43.34 14.25 4.41
C VAL A 273 43.29 13.45 3.10
N ASN A 274 43.88 12.26 3.12
CA ASN A 274 43.91 11.35 1.97
C ASN A 274 43.00 10.16 2.28
N ILE A 275 41.81 10.15 1.68
CA ILE A 275 40.96 8.96 1.64
C ILE A 275 41.32 8.20 0.38
N ARG A 276 41.92 7.02 0.51
CA ARG A 276 42.32 6.19 -0.62
C ARG A 276 41.64 4.84 -0.56
N ILE A 277 40.83 4.54 -1.57
CA ILE A 277 40.20 3.25 -1.79
C ILE A 277 40.79 2.68 -3.08
N SER A 278 41.40 1.50 -3.02
CA SER A 278 42.06 0.95 -4.19
C SER A 278 42.00 -0.57 -4.33
N LYS A 279 42.05 -1.06 -5.58
CA LYS A 279 42.09 -2.49 -5.93
C LYS A 279 41.01 -3.32 -5.25
N SER A 280 39.85 -2.72 -4.96
CA SER A 280 38.81 -3.33 -4.14
C SER A 280 37.56 -3.64 -4.95
N VAL A 281 36.84 -4.70 -4.56
CA VAL A 281 35.62 -5.16 -5.22
C VAL A 281 34.45 -5.01 -4.26
N PHE A 282 33.39 -4.39 -4.74
CA PHE A 282 32.18 -4.05 -4.00
C PHE A 282 30.96 -4.58 -4.75
N GLN A 283 30.29 -5.56 -4.15
CA GLN A 283 29.12 -6.22 -4.72
C GLN A 283 28.03 -6.40 -3.67
N SER A 284 26.78 -6.09 -4.04
CA SER A 284 25.60 -6.27 -3.20
C SER A 284 24.50 -6.98 -3.96
N ASN A 285 24.04 -8.15 -3.48
CA ASN A 285 23.04 -8.95 -4.21
C ASN A 285 21.59 -8.69 -3.76
N GLU A 286 21.34 -7.86 -2.75
CA GLU A 286 19.98 -7.42 -2.39
C GLU A 286 19.87 -5.89 -2.28
N MET A 287 18.62 -5.44 -2.16
CA MET A 287 18.20 -4.04 -2.26
C MET A 287 18.46 -3.26 -0.97
N LEU A 288 19.34 -2.26 -1.05
CA LEU A 288 19.60 -1.31 0.03
C LEU A 288 18.54 -0.20 -0.01
N SER A 289 17.48 -0.27 0.79
CA SER A 289 16.59 0.89 0.93
C SER A 289 17.31 2.00 1.69
N ASP A 290 17.60 3.11 1.01
CA ASP A 290 17.95 4.43 1.57
C ASP A 290 19.39 4.65 2.07
N ILE A 291 20.36 3.83 1.66
CA ILE A 291 21.77 4.00 2.06
C ILE A 291 22.73 3.79 0.89
N ALA A 292 23.81 4.55 0.84
CA ALA A 292 24.90 4.36 -0.10
C ALA A 292 25.85 3.22 0.33
N LEU A 293 26.51 2.55 -0.61
CA LEU A 293 27.46 1.49 -0.24
C LEU A 293 28.75 2.09 0.35
N ILE A 294 29.28 3.12 -0.30
CA ILE A 294 30.39 3.94 0.21
C ILE A 294 29.89 5.36 0.31
N ASP A 295 29.91 5.91 1.52
CA ASP A 295 29.38 7.22 1.84
C ASP A 295 30.46 8.09 2.51
N ILE A 296 30.84 9.18 1.85
CA ILE A 296 31.85 10.11 2.33
C ILE A 296 31.21 11.50 2.34
N VAL A 297 30.88 11.99 3.53
CA VAL A 297 30.19 13.27 3.72
C VAL A 297 31.03 14.18 4.60
N ASP A 298 31.43 15.33 4.07
CA ASP A 298 32.05 16.38 4.87
C ASP A 298 31.12 17.57 5.08
N GLN A 299 30.71 17.75 6.34
CA GLN A 299 29.91 18.91 6.75
C GLN A 299 30.75 20.17 6.93
N THR A 300 32.07 20.04 7.12
CA THR A 300 32.98 21.17 7.35
C THR A 300 33.34 21.92 6.06
N ARG A 301 33.19 21.26 4.90
CA ARG A 301 33.61 21.72 3.57
C ARG A 301 35.10 22.07 3.48
N GLU A 302 35.92 21.42 4.29
CA GLU A 302 37.37 21.53 4.16
C GLU A 302 37.84 20.77 2.90
N MET A 303 38.95 21.19 2.29
CA MET A 303 39.44 20.51 1.07
C MET A 303 40.30 19.29 1.44
N TYR A 304 39.77 18.09 1.22
CA TYR A 304 40.48 16.82 1.32
C TYR A 304 40.50 16.08 -0.03
N PHE A 305 41.43 15.12 -0.17
CA PHE A 305 41.64 14.39 -1.42
C PHE A 305 41.13 12.95 -1.29
N ILE A 306 40.19 12.57 -2.14
CA ILE A 306 39.62 11.24 -2.23
C ILE A 306 40.16 10.59 -3.51
N THR A 307 40.74 9.41 -3.38
CA THR A 307 41.19 8.59 -4.51
C THR A 307 40.44 7.27 -4.52
N VAL A 308 39.76 6.96 -5.61
CA VAL A 308 39.16 5.66 -5.90
C VAL A 308 39.86 5.08 -7.13
N ASP A 309 40.70 4.07 -6.94
CA ASP A 309 41.59 3.59 -7.99
C ASP A 309 41.56 2.06 -8.16
N HIS A 310 41.41 1.56 -9.39
CA HIS A 310 41.33 0.11 -9.66
C HIS A 310 40.20 -0.62 -8.90
N CYS A 311 39.08 0.06 -8.62
CA CYS A 311 37.95 -0.53 -7.89
C CYS A 311 36.89 -1.10 -8.84
N LYS A 312 36.11 -2.08 -8.37
CA LYS A 312 34.97 -2.64 -9.11
C LYS A 312 33.71 -2.57 -8.28
N PHE A 313 32.66 -2.00 -8.86
CA PHE A 313 31.34 -1.82 -8.28
C PHE A 313 30.34 -2.60 -9.13
N LEU A 314 29.89 -3.73 -8.62
CA LEU A 314 29.15 -4.74 -9.39
C LEU A 314 27.76 -4.97 -8.78
N GLU A 315 26.71 -4.85 -9.60
CA GLU A 315 25.34 -5.29 -9.30
C GLU A 315 24.72 -4.66 -8.04
N ASN A 316 25.23 -3.51 -7.58
CA ASN A 316 24.75 -2.90 -6.35
C ASN A 316 23.39 -2.22 -6.56
N THR A 317 22.45 -2.42 -5.65
CA THR A 317 21.13 -1.78 -5.71
C THR A 317 20.87 -1.00 -4.42
N GLY A 318 20.54 0.30 -4.53
CA GLY A 318 20.40 1.14 -3.34
C GLY A 318 20.20 2.62 -3.63
N GLU A 319 20.69 3.51 -2.76
CA GLU A 319 20.71 4.95 -3.07
C GLU A 319 21.78 5.28 -4.11
N SER A 320 23.06 5.25 -3.74
CA SER A 320 24.21 5.37 -4.64
C SER A 320 25.26 4.34 -4.25
N THR A 321 25.99 3.76 -5.21
CA THR A 321 27.08 2.85 -4.85
C THR A 321 28.29 3.61 -4.30
N LEU A 322 28.55 4.80 -4.86
CA LEU A 322 29.57 5.72 -4.38
C LEU A 322 28.91 7.08 -4.16
N HIS A 323 28.90 7.55 -2.92
CA HIS A 323 28.40 8.85 -2.51
C HIS A 323 29.55 9.67 -1.94
N ILE A 324 29.88 10.79 -2.61
CA ILE A 324 30.90 11.73 -2.17
C ILE A 324 30.29 13.12 -2.12
N ASP A 325 30.27 13.74 -0.95
CA ASP A 325 29.88 15.13 -0.74
C ASP A 325 31.01 15.91 -0.04
N GLY A 326 31.65 16.82 -0.78
CA GLY A 326 32.82 17.58 -0.33
C GLY A 326 34.17 17.08 -0.88
N GLY A 327 35.19 17.94 -0.80
CA GLY A 327 36.57 17.64 -1.19
C GLY A 327 36.87 17.63 -2.70
N LEU A 328 37.98 16.99 -3.04
CA LEU A 328 38.48 16.72 -4.39
C LEU A 328 38.53 15.21 -4.61
N ALA A 329 37.83 14.69 -5.63
CA ALA A 329 37.82 13.26 -5.93
C ALA A 329 38.60 12.95 -7.22
N GLN A 330 39.36 11.86 -7.19
CA GLN A 330 39.97 11.24 -8.35
C GLN A 330 39.48 9.81 -8.45
N ILE A 331 38.75 9.49 -9.53
CA ILE A 331 38.28 8.14 -9.84
C ILE A 331 39.07 7.65 -11.05
N SER A 332 39.90 6.63 -10.87
CA SER A 332 40.74 6.08 -11.93
C SER A 332 40.65 4.56 -12.03
N ASN A 333 40.75 4.02 -13.25
CA ASN A 333 40.81 2.58 -13.49
C ASN A 333 39.65 1.79 -12.83
N SER A 334 38.52 2.43 -12.59
CA SER A 334 37.44 1.87 -11.76
C SER A 334 36.21 1.57 -12.60
N ASP A 335 35.59 0.43 -12.34
CA ASP A 335 34.52 -0.10 -13.15
C ASP A 335 33.20 -0.16 -12.35
N PHE A 336 32.13 0.33 -12.94
CA PHE A 336 30.76 0.36 -12.41
C PHE A 336 29.84 -0.38 -13.37
N TYR A 337 29.39 -1.57 -12.97
CA TYR A 337 28.58 -2.47 -13.78
C TYR A 337 27.26 -2.82 -13.10
N PHE A 338 26.14 -2.65 -13.83
CA PHE A 338 24.81 -3.10 -13.41
C PHE A 338 24.34 -2.54 -12.05
N ASN A 339 24.81 -1.35 -11.66
CA ASN A 339 24.36 -0.74 -10.42
C ASN A 339 23.01 -0.03 -10.64
N ILE A 340 22.15 -0.03 -9.63
CA ILE A 340 20.84 0.61 -9.64
C ILE A 340 20.75 1.57 -8.44
N ALA A 341 20.52 2.84 -8.75
CA ALA A 341 20.36 3.91 -7.78
C ALA A 341 18.89 4.38 -7.72
N ASN A 342 18.33 4.43 -6.52
CA ASN A 342 16.96 4.84 -6.23
C ASN A 342 16.80 6.36 -6.37
N GLU A 343 17.87 7.11 -6.12
CA GLU A 343 17.95 8.56 -6.23
C GLU A 343 19.21 8.95 -7.00
N HIS A 344 19.20 10.14 -7.63
CA HIS A 344 20.36 10.67 -8.35
C HIS A 344 21.00 9.64 -9.29
N GLY A 345 22.33 9.47 -9.25
CA GLY A 345 23.14 8.62 -10.11
C GLY A 345 23.90 7.56 -9.32
N THR A 346 24.28 6.44 -9.94
CA THR A 346 24.97 5.34 -9.23
C THR A 346 26.29 5.74 -8.58
N ALA A 347 26.96 6.75 -9.14
CA ALA A 347 27.97 7.54 -8.46
C ALA A 347 27.44 8.95 -8.27
N TYR A 348 27.20 9.36 -7.02
CA TYR A 348 26.86 10.73 -6.66
C TYR A 348 28.11 11.46 -6.20
N LEU A 349 28.39 12.59 -6.85
CA LEU A 349 29.64 13.34 -6.72
C LEU A 349 29.32 14.84 -6.55
N ASN A 350 29.16 15.29 -5.31
CA ASN A 350 29.03 16.70 -4.96
C ASN A 350 30.39 17.30 -4.56
N CYS A 351 31.39 17.11 -5.43
CA CYS A 351 32.78 17.51 -5.23
C CYS A 351 33.44 17.87 -6.57
N TYR A 352 34.64 18.48 -6.53
CA TYR A 352 35.44 18.60 -7.75
C TYR A 352 36.01 17.23 -8.09
N VAL A 353 35.68 16.68 -9.26
CA VAL A 353 36.04 15.31 -9.63
C VAL A 353 36.82 15.23 -10.94
N THR A 354 37.79 14.32 -10.96
CA THR A 354 38.48 13.85 -12.16
C THR A 354 38.20 12.36 -12.36
N ILE A 355 37.84 11.96 -13.58
CA ILE A 355 37.56 10.55 -13.91
C ILE A 355 38.46 10.10 -15.06
N SER A 356 39.18 8.99 -14.89
CA SER A 356 40.09 8.49 -15.93
C SER A 356 40.08 6.98 -16.06
N ASN A 357 40.18 6.46 -17.30
CA ASN A 357 40.24 5.03 -17.61
C ASN A 357 39.21 4.17 -16.85
N SER A 358 38.02 4.70 -16.60
CA SER A 358 36.98 4.09 -15.79
C SER A 358 35.78 3.73 -16.66
N LYS A 359 34.98 2.73 -16.27
CA LYS A 359 33.84 2.28 -17.07
C LYS A 359 32.56 2.37 -16.27
N PHE A 360 31.52 2.90 -16.88
CA PHE A 360 30.17 2.95 -16.33
C PHE A 360 29.23 2.28 -17.34
N ILE A 361 28.86 1.03 -17.09
CA ILE A 361 28.13 0.22 -18.05
C ILE A 361 26.89 -0.38 -17.41
N ALA A 362 25.75 -0.25 -18.11
CA ALA A 362 24.46 -0.82 -17.70
C ALA A 362 23.95 -0.36 -16.33
N ASN A 363 24.31 0.86 -15.90
CA ASN A 363 23.84 1.44 -14.65
C ASN A 363 22.47 2.11 -14.84
N GLN A 364 21.67 2.15 -13.78
CA GLN A 364 20.35 2.76 -13.80
C GLN A 364 20.17 3.70 -12.62
N ALA A 365 19.57 4.86 -12.87
CA ALA A 365 19.34 5.83 -11.81
C ALA A 365 18.17 6.78 -12.13
N LYS A 366 17.83 7.69 -11.22
CA LYS A 366 16.83 8.73 -11.53
C LYS A 366 17.42 9.83 -12.42
N LEU A 367 18.62 10.29 -12.10
CA LEU A 367 19.32 11.37 -12.78
C LEU A 367 20.80 11.05 -12.93
N GLY A 368 21.33 11.06 -14.14
CA GLY A 368 22.71 10.62 -14.33
C GLY A 368 22.76 9.11 -14.15
N GLY A 369 22.24 8.35 -15.10
CA GLY A 369 22.08 6.89 -15.00
C GLY A 369 23.35 6.18 -14.55
N ALA A 370 24.52 6.75 -14.85
CA ALA A 370 25.79 6.42 -14.22
C ALA A 370 26.21 7.42 -13.12
N ILE A 371 26.36 8.70 -13.47
CA ILE A 371 27.02 9.70 -12.64
C ILE A 371 26.11 10.91 -12.43
N TYR A 372 25.94 11.28 -11.17
CA TYR A 372 25.31 12.53 -10.76
C TYR A 372 26.33 13.49 -10.16
N ILE A 373 26.32 14.75 -10.60
CA ILE A 373 27.16 15.80 -10.03
C ILE A 373 26.31 16.89 -9.45
N GLY A 374 26.41 17.02 -8.13
CA GLY A 374 25.63 17.98 -7.35
C GLY A 374 26.04 19.44 -7.55
N PRO A 375 25.37 20.37 -6.85
CA PRO A 375 25.54 21.80 -7.04
C PRO A 375 26.93 22.33 -6.66
N ALA A 376 27.56 21.75 -5.64
CA ALA A 376 28.93 22.09 -5.26
C ALA A 376 29.98 21.31 -6.08
N GLY A 377 29.54 20.31 -6.85
CA GLY A 377 30.40 19.49 -7.68
C GLY A 377 30.76 20.11 -9.02
N ASN A 378 31.92 19.72 -9.55
CA ASN A 378 32.35 20.11 -10.89
C ASN A 378 33.30 19.05 -11.47
N ILE A 379 33.16 18.71 -12.76
CA ILE A 379 34.15 17.86 -13.43
C ILE A 379 35.28 18.74 -13.98
N ASP A 380 36.51 18.48 -13.54
CA ASP A 380 37.68 19.00 -14.27
C ASP A 380 37.92 18.16 -15.51
N ALA A 381 37.28 18.58 -16.60
CA ALA A 381 37.36 17.84 -17.84
C ALA A 381 38.62 18.13 -18.69
N SER A 382 39.55 18.95 -18.19
CA SER A 382 40.93 18.98 -18.72
C SER A 382 41.74 17.75 -18.28
N GLN A 383 41.39 17.17 -17.14
CA GLN A 383 42.06 15.98 -16.55
C GLN A 383 41.19 14.72 -16.64
N THR A 384 39.90 14.86 -16.94
CA THR A 384 38.99 13.74 -17.17
C THR A 384 39.19 13.18 -18.57
N ILE A 385 39.84 12.03 -18.66
CA ILE A 385 40.31 11.46 -19.92
C ILE A 385 39.90 9.98 -19.98
N ASP A 386 39.24 9.58 -21.07
CA ASP A 386 39.06 8.19 -21.48
C ASP A 386 38.25 7.32 -20.50
N PHE A 387 37.14 7.84 -19.95
CA PHE A 387 36.13 6.98 -19.32
C PHE A 387 35.09 6.51 -20.36
N THR A 388 34.57 5.29 -20.17
CA THR A 388 33.54 4.69 -21.02
C THR A 388 32.20 4.79 -20.31
N CYS A 389 31.15 5.20 -21.04
CA CYS A 389 29.80 5.23 -20.49
C CYS A 389 28.80 4.69 -21.52
N ASP A 390 28.30 3.48 -21.26
CA ASP A 390 27.50 2.75 -22.23
C ASP A 390 26.30 2.03 -21.60
N ASN A 391 25.19 1.98 -22.33
CA ASN A 391 23.95 1.30 -21.93
C ASN A 391 23.39 1.74 -20.56
N ASN A 392 23.65 2.97 -20.13
CA ASN A 392 23.12 3.48 -18.87
C ASN A 392 21.74 4.13 -19.07
N TRP A 393 20.89 4.06 -18.05
CA TRP A 393 19.51 4.56 -18.11
C TRP A 393 19.20 5.51 -16.95
N ALA A 394 18.78 6.74 -17.28
CA ALA A 394 18.15 7.66 -16.35
C ALA A 394 16.61 7.70 -16.48
N THR A 395 15.92 7.62 -15.34
CA THR A 395 14.45 7.72 -15.26
C THR A 395 13.94 9.09 -15.71
N TYR A 396 14.73 10.15 -15.49
CA TYR A 396 14.38 11.53 -15.85
C TYR A 396 15.31 12.09 -16.93
N ALA A 397 16.58 12.33 -16.60
CA ALA A 397 17.52 13.06 -17.44
C ALA A 397 18.97 12.58 -17.24
N GLY A 398 19.81 12.73 -18.27
CA GLY A 398 21.24 12.42 -18.17
C GLY A 398 21.50 10.92 -18.15
N GLY A 399 21.34 10.21 -19.27
CA GLY A 399 21.45 8.75 -19.26
C GLY A 399 22.82 8.26 -18.77
N CYS A 400 23.90 8.99 -19.07
CA CYS A 400 25.18 8.79 -18.40
C CYS A 400 25.41 9.79 -17.27
N ILE A 401 25.56 11.08 -17.59
CA ILE A 401 25.89 12.15 -16.65
C ILE A 401 24.70 13.09 -16.50
N TYR A 402 24.34 13.39 -15.26
CA TYR A 402 23.58 14.59 -14.94
C TYR A 402 24.42 15.50 -14.05
N SER A 403 24.50 16.78 -14.38
CA SER A 403 25.30 17.72 -13.59
C SER A 403 24.62 19.08 -13.48
N GLU A 404 24.58 19.61 -12.26
CA GLU A 404 23.96 20.91 -12.00
C GLU A 404 24.80 22.09 -12.54
N ASN A 405 26.13 21.94 -12.57
CA ASN A 405 27.08 23.00 -12.89
C ASN A 405 28.08 22.66 -14.00
N LEU A 406 27.65 21.91 -15.01
CA LEU A 406 28.53 21.46 -16.09
C LEU A 406 28.88 22.54 -17.12
N ASP A 407 30.16 22.60 -17.50
CA ASP A 407 30.65 23.27 -18.70
C ASP A 407 31.07 22.22 -19.75
N PHE A 408 30.28 22.11 -20.83
CA PHE A 408 30.44 21.10 -21.88
C PHE A 408 31.69 21.28 -22.73
N SER A 409 32.31 22.47 -22.71
CA SER A 409 33.54 22.73 -23.48
C SER A 409 34.69 21.78 -23.15
N LYS A 410 34.60 21.08 -22.01
CA LYS A 410 35.67 20.24 -21.49
C LYS A 410 35.46 18.74 -21.75
N LEU A 411 34.22 18.24 -21.86
CA LEU A 411 33.97 16.78 -21.89
C LEU A 411 34.12 16.17 -23.31
N LYS A 412 34.86 15.05 -23.41
CA LYS A 412 34.91 14.24 -24.64
C LYS A 412 33.53 13.60 -24.91
N ARG A 413 33.21 13.37 -26.19
CA ARG A 413 32.01 12.65 -26.63
C ARG A 413 31.97 11.25 -26.00
N MET A 414 30.83 10.87 -25.43
CA MET A 414 30.66 9.54 -24.84
C MET A 414 30.49 8.48 -25.91
N ASN A 415 31.08 7.31 -25.67
CA ASN A 415 30.95 6.14 -26.53
C ASN A 415 29.89 5.21 -25.93
N GLY A 416 28.75 5.04 -26.59
CA GLY A 416 27.71 4.10 -26.15
C GLY A 416 26.29 4.51 -26.52
N THR A 417 25.31 3.71 -26.12
CA THR A 417 23.87 4.02 -26.23
C THR A 417 23.27 4.23 -24.84
N ASN A 418 23.40 5.45 -24.31
CA ASN A 418 22.76 5.85 -23.05
C ASN A 418 21.34 6.37 -23.31
N ILE A 419 20.43 6.21 -22.35
CA ILE A 419 19.01 6.57 -22.50
C ILE A 419 18.56 7.41 -21.31
N ALA A 420 17.91 8.54 -21.61
CA ALA A 420 17.17 9.33 -20.64
C ALA A 420 15.74 9.53 -21.12
N LYS A 421 14.79 9.46 -20.18
CA LYS A 421 13.37 9.56 -20.52
C LYS A 421 13.00 10.89 -21.17
N TYR A 422 13.40 12.02 -20.56
CA TYR A 422 12.93 13.34 -20.98
C TYR A 422 13.94 14.14 -21.79
N TYR A 423 15.22 14.12 -21.41
CA TYR A 423 16.27 14.82 -22.15
C TYR A 423 17.69 14.37 -21.75
N GLY A 424 18.67 14.66 -22.62
CA GLY A 424 20.09 14.41 -22.37
C GLY A 424 20.43 12.92 -22.22
N ASN A 425 20.38 12.17 -23.32
CA ASN A 425 20.72 10.74 -23.32
C ASN A 425 22.12 10.46 -22.80
N ASP A 426 23.11 11.27 -23.16
CA ASP A 426 24.47 11.15 -22.62
C ASP A 426 24.66 12.08 -21.42
N VAL A 427 24.54 13.38 -21.66
CA VAL A 427 24.73 14.44 -20.65
C VAL A 427 23.46 15.25 -20.52
N ALA A 428 23.08 15.59 -19.29
CA ALA A 428 22.02 16.54 -18.99
C ALA A 428 22.45 17.57 -17.93
N THR A 429 21.81 18.73 -17.98
CA THR A 429 21.88 19.79 -16.96
C THR A 429 20.48 20.16 -16.47
N PRO A 430 20.33 20.98 -15.41
CA PRO A 430 19.02 21.48 -15.01
C PRO A 430 18.29 22.17 -16.16
N ILE A 431 16.97 22.03 -16.16
CA ILE A 431 16.10 22.65 -17.16
C ILE A 431 16.28 24.17 -17.08
N VAL A 432 16.58 24.79 -18.23
CA VAL A 432 16.71 26.26 -18.36
C VAL A 432 15.58 26.88 -19.14
N SER A 433 14.98 26.13 -20.05
CA SER A 433 13.77 26.55 -20.77
C SER A 433 12.86 25.37 -21.02
N LEU A 434 11.62 25.69 -21.35
CA LEU A 434 10.63 24.74 -21.82
C LEU A 434 10.24 25.23 -23.22
N ASP A 435 10.12 24.31 -24.17
CA ASP A 435 9.40 24.57 -25.41
C ASP A 435 7.98 24.03 -25.26
N ALA A 436 7.04 24.60 -25.99
CA ALA A 436 5.66 24.12 -26.01
C ALA A 436 5.22 23.91 -27.46
N THR A 437 4.57 22.79 -27.73
CA THR A 437 3.91 22.53 -29.02
C THR A 437 2.43 22.33 -28.82
N PHE A 438 1.65 22.71 -29.83
CA PHE A 438 0.19 22.68 -29.84
C PHE A 438 -0.31 22.04 -31.13
N ASP A 439 -1.48 21.40 -31.07
CA ASP A 439 -2.06 20.73 -32.24
C ASP A 439 -2.73 21.70 -33.22
N GLU A 440 -3.24 22.84 -32.75
CA GLU A 440 -3.97 23.84 -33.56
C GLU A 440 -3.27 25.20 -33.46
N VAL A 441 -2.51 25.55 -34.51
CA VAL A 441 -1.73 26.81 -34.59
C VAL A 441 -2.02 27.47 -35.94
N ASP A 442 -2.20 28.80 -35.94
CA ASP A 442 -2.37 29.57 -37.18
C ASP A 442 -1.07 29.63 -38.01
N SER A 443 -1.14 30.21 -39.21
CA SER A 443 0.03 30.37 -40.10
C SER A 443 1.15 31.25 -39.52
N ASN A 444 0.88 31.98 -38.44
CA ASN A 444 1.80 32.88 -37.75
C ASN A 444 2.31 32.31 -36.42
N GLY A 445 1.91 31.10 -36.03
CA GLY A 445 2.34 30.47 -34.78
C GLY A 445 1.49 30.82 -33.54
N ASN A 446 0.35 31.49 -33.69
CA ASN A 446 -0.56 31.78 -32.58
C ASN A 446 -1.56 30.64 -32.36
N ILE A 447 -1.92 30.41 -31.10
CA ILE A 447 -2.99 29.47 -30.75
C ILE A 447 -4.33 30.17 -30.99
N GLU A 448 -5.19 29.59 -31.82
CA GLU A 448 -6.54 30.07 -32.06
C GLU A 448 -7.55 29.16 -31.39
N VAL A 449 -8.27 29.68 -30.40
CA VAL A 449 -9.16 28.89 -29.55
C VAL A 449 -10.40 29.69 -29.17
N TYR A 450 -11.57 29.05 -29.19
CA TYR A 450 -12.80 29.67 -28.70
C TYR A 450 -13.08 29.30 -27.22
N PRO A 451 -13.85 30.11 -26.47
CA PRO A 451 -14.18 29.81 -25.07
C PRO A 451 -14.79 28.41 -24.88
N GLY A 452 -14.24 27.62 -23.96
CA GLY A 452 -14.66 26.25 -23.68
C GLY A 452 -14.02 25.17 -24.57
N GLN A 453 -13.22 25.54 -25.57
CA GLN A 453 -12.46 24.59 -26.38
C GLN A 453 -11.35 23.93 -25.55
N ALA A 454 -11.21 22.61 -25.70
CA ALA A 454 -10.07 21.88 -25.16
C ALA A 454 -8.91 21.94 -26.17
N PHE A 455 -7.70 22.20 -25.70
CA PHE A 455 -6.50 22.13 -26.53
C PHE A 455 -5.38 21.40 -25.79
N GLN A 456 -4.57 20.65 -26.53
CA GLN A 456 -3.46 19.88 -25.98
C GLN A 456 -2.18 20.73 -25.98
N ILE A 457 -1.46 20.72 -24.86
CA ILE A 457 -0.12 21.31 -24.77
C ILE A 457 0.87 20.20 -24.41
N ASN A 458 1.94 20.09 -25.20
CA ASN A 458 3.09 19.25 -24.87
C ASN A 458 4.27 20.15 -24.51
N PHE A 459 4.80 20.00 -23.30
CA PHE A 459 5.98 20.74 -22.84
C PHE A 459 7.24 19.91 -23.03
N PHE A 460 8.20 20.43 -23.78
CA PHE A 460 9.50 19.81 -24.03
C PHE A 460 10.56 20.53 -23.19
N PRO A 461 11.21 19.84 -22.23
CA PRO A 461 12.27 20.44 -21.45
C PRO A 461 13.50 20.66 -22.33
N ARG A 462 14.17 21.80 -22.10
CA ARG A 462 15.46 22.14 -22.67
C ARG A 462 16.44 22.42 -21.55
N ASP A 463 17.57 21.74 -21.63
CA ASP A 463 18.72 21.97 -20.76
C ASP A 463 19.62 23.07 -21.35
N LYS A 464 20.75 23.37 -20.69
CA LYS A 464 21.73 24.37 -21.19
C LYS A 464 22.27 24.07 -22.59
N PHE A 465 22.11 22.83 -23.05
CA PHE A 465 22.58 22.34 -24.35
C PHE A 465 21.44 22.23 -25.38
N ASN A 466 20.26 22.74 -25.05
CA ASN A 466 19.07 22.71 -25.89
C ASN A 466 18.62 21.28 -26.26
N GLN A 467 18.95 20.28 -25.44
CA GLN A 467 18.57 18.89 -25.66
C GLN A 467 17.15 18.61 -25.18
N SER A 468 16.44 17.74 -25.90
CA SER A 468 15.13 17.21 -25.51
C SER A 468 14.89 15.87 -26.18
N THR A 469 14.37 14.87 -25.47
CA THR A 469 14.03 13.55 -26.03
C THR A 469 12.55 13.24 -25.99
N SER A 470 11.81 13.74 -24.98
CA SER A 470 10.36 13.61 -24.89
C SER A 470 9.71 14.75 -24.11
N TYR A 471 8.38 14.81 -24.13
CA TYR A 471 7.60 15.81 -23.40
C TYR A 471 7.46 15.44 -21.91
N LEU A 472 7.49 16.45 -21.04
CA LEU A 472 7.22 16.32 -19.60
C LEU A 472 5.74 16.10 -19.29
N LEU A 473 4.87 16.72 -20.10
CA LEU A 473 3.42 16.70 -19.91
C LEU A 473 2.71 16.52 -21.24
N ASN A 474 1.63 15.75 -21.19
CA ASN A 474 0.60 15.70 -22.22
C ASN A 474 -0.77 15.82 -21.51
N GLN A 475 -1.35 17.02 -21.53
CA GLN A 475 -2.66 17.29 -20.92
C GLN A 475 -3.53 18.19 -21.81
N TYR A 476 -4.84 17.98 -21.73
CA TYR A 476 -5.84 18.86 -22.30
C TYR A 476 -6.17 19.99 -21.33
N LEU A 477 -6.10 21.22 -21.82
CA LEU A 477 -6.48 22.42 -21.07
C LEU A 477 -7.77 23.00 -21.64
N PHE A 478 -8.60 23.58 -20.77
CA PHE A 478 -9.86 24.22 -21.14
C PHE A 478 -9.82 25.71 -20.85
N ILE A 479 -10.35 26.52 -21.78
CA ILE A 479 -10.43 27.97 -21.63
C ILE A 479 -11.84 28.38 -21.15
N ASN A 480 -12.09 28.36 -19.84
CA ASN A 480 -13.25 28.94 -19.16
C ASN A 480 -13.00 30.37 -18.64
N SER A 481 -13.61 31.40 -19.24
CA SER A 481 -13.34 32.80 -18.86
C SER A 481 -14.13 33.22 -17.62
N GLU A 482 -13.50 33.28 -16.45
CA GLU A 482 -14.06 33.90 -15.25
C GLU A 482 -13.12 34.99 -14.71
N LYS A 483 -13.45 36.26 -14.96
CA LYS A 483 -12.54 37.41 -14.74
C LYS A 483 -11.15 37.21 -15.39
N GLY A 484 -11.11 36.45 -16.48
CA GLY A 484 -9.98 36.12 -17.37
C GLY A 484 -8.67 35.63 -16.72
N HIS A 485 -8.71 35.05 -15.53
CA HIS A 485 -7.55 34.38 -14.95
C HIS A 485 -7.68 32.85 -14.99
N PHE A 486 -6.70 32.22 -15.61
CA PHE A 486 -6.48 30.78 -15.52
C PHE A 486 -5.28 30.52 -14.63
N THR A 487 -5.31 29.44 -13.87
CA THR A 487 -4.15 28.95 -13.14
C THR A 487 -4.27 27.44 -13.05
N ILE A 488 -3.54 26.74 -13.91
CA ILE A 488 -3.23 25.33 -13.71
C ILE A 488 -1.91 25.32 -12.96
N SER A 489 -1.84 24.58 -11.86
CA SER A 489 -0.63 24.35 -11.09
C SER A 489 -0.37 22.85 -11.08
N GLN A 490 0.63 22.41 -11.84
CA GLN A 490 1.11 21.03 -11.78
C GLN A 490 2.60 21.05 -11.50
N ASN A 491 3.01 20.29 -10.48
CA ASN A 491 4.41 20.11 -10.14
C ASN A 491 4.99 18.99 -10.98
N PHE A 492 5.96 19.33 -11.83
CA PHE A 492 6.80 18.35 -12.50
C PHE A 492 8.00 18.05 -11.64
N LEU A 493 8.29 16.77 -11.44
CA LEU A 493 9.56 16.36 -10.91
C LEU A 493 10.47 16.10 -12.11
N ASP A 494 11.48 16.95 -12.29
CA ASP A 494 12.63 16.62 -13.15
C ASP A 494 13.57 15.62 -12.44
N GLY A 495 13.26 15.24 -11.19
CA GLY A 495 14.04 14.38 -10.33
C GLY A 495 14.59 15.10 -9.09
N ILE A 496 14.84 16.42 -9.15
CA ILE A 496 15.36 17.23 -8.03
C ILE A 496 14.38 18.37 -7.67
N HIS A 497 13.77 18.97 -8.68
CA HIS A 497 12.95 20.16 -8.53
C HIS A 497 11.49 19.83 -8.82
N SER A 498 10.60 20.32 -7.96
CA SER A 498 9.21 20.55 -8.36
C SER A 498 9.17 21.81 -9.23
N ILE A 499 8.90 21.68 -10.52
CA ILE A 499 8.65 22.81 -11.41
C ILE A 499 7.14 23.04 -11.42
N PRO A 500 6.62 24.06 -10.71
CA PRO A 500 5.20 24.37 -10.75
C PRO A 500 4.90 25.06 -12.08
N VAL A 501 4.29 24.36 -13.03
CA VAL A 501 3.76 25.01 -14.23
C VAL A 501 2.50 25.76 -13.81
N VAL A 502 2.61 27.09 -13.69
CA VAL A 502 1.53 28.02 -13.32
C VAL A 502 1.12 28.79 -14.55
N LEU A 503 0.13 28.29 -15.28
CA LEU A 503 -0.36 28.94 -16.51
C LEU A 503 -1.23 30.13 -16.14
N GLN A 504 -0.65 31.33 -16.06
CA GLN A 504 -1.40 32.56 -15.82
C GLN A 504 -1.78 33.21 -17.15
N ILE A 505 -3.07 33.42 -17.34
CA ILE A 505 -3.65 34.19 -18.43
C ILE A 505 -4.18 35.49 -17.82
N PHE A 506 -3.98 36.63 -18.48
CA PHE A 506 -4.46 37.93 -18.01
C PHE A 506 -5.76 38.30 -18.72
N PRO A 507 -6.84 38.67 -18.01
CA PRO A 507 -8.08 39.15 -18.63
C PRO A 507 -7.81 40.42 -19.44
N ILE A 508 -8.44 40.49 -20.61
CA ILE A 508 -8.83 41.75 -21.24
C ILE A 508 -10.28 42.01 -20.82
N ASP A 509 -10.51 43.11 -20.11
CA ASP A 509 -11.86 43.62 -19.86
C ASP A 509 -12.53 43.95 -21.21
N ASP A 510 -13.77 43.50 -21.38
CA ASP A 510 -14.68 43.75 -22.51
C ASP A 510 -14.06 43.71 -23.92
N TYR A 511 -13.99 42.49 -24.49
CA TYR A 511 -14.05 42.18 -25.94
C TYR A 511 -13.69 43.33 -26.90
N ASN A 512 -12.45 43.84 -26.81
CA ASN A 512 -11.93 44.82 -27.75
C ASN A 512 -10.95 44.11 -28.70
N PRO A 513 -11.28 43.95 -30.00
CA PRO A 513 -10.51 43.15 -30.96
C PRO A 513 -9.15 43.76 -31.36
N SER A 514 -8.66 44.75 -30.61
CA SER A 514 -7.47 45.55 -30.93
C SER A 514 -6.31 45.34 -29.95
N LEU A 515 -6.45 44.41 -28.99
CA LEU A 515 -5.51 44.24 -27.88
C LEU A 515 -4.49 43.10 -28.12
N PRO A 516 -3.30 43.18 -27.50
CA PRO A 516 -2.19 42.25 -27.73
C PRO A 516 -2.53 40.82 -27.30
N PRO A 517 -1.81 39.81 -27.84
CA PRO A 517 -2.11 38.40 -27.59
C PRO A 517 -1.95 38.06 -26.10
N LEU A 518 -2.79 37.13 -25.63
CA LEU A 518 -2.69 36.58 -24.27
C LEU A 518 -1.34 35.86 -24.12
N VAL A 519 -0.70 36.06 -22.97
CA VAL A 519 0.61 35.48 -22.66
C VAL A 519 0.44 34.50 -21.52
N ILE A 520 0.79 33.24 -21.77
CA ILE A 520 0.98 32.21 -20.76
C ILE A 520 2.30 32.49 -20.01
N LEU A 521 2.38 32.22 -18.71
CA LEU A 521 3.63 32.22 -17.93
C LEU A 521 3.85 30.81 -17.36
N ILE A 522 5.09 30.41 -17.06
CA ILE A 522 5.40 29.05 -16.55
C ILE A 522 6.34 29.13 -15.35
N SER A 523 5.80 29.32 -14.14
CA SER A 523 6.60 29.48 -12.89
C SER A 523 7.42 30.78 -12.84
N SER A 524 8.02 31.05 -11.67
CA SER A 524 8.92 32.19 -11.46
C SER A 524 10.33 32.00 -12.05
N LYS A 525 10.70 30.80 -12.50
CA LYS A 525 12.06 30.48 -12.99
C LYS A 525 12.18 30.34 -14.52
N ILE A 526 11.11 29.97 -15.24
CA ILE A 526 11.14 29.69 -16.68
C ILE A 526 9.96 30.39 -17.40
N GLU A 527 10.19 31.53 -18.03
CA GLU A 527 9.10 32.24 -18.73
C GLU A 527 9.00 31.83 -20.20
N ILE A 528 7.95 31.09 -20.60
CA ILE A 528 7.56 30.97 -22.02
C ILE A 528 6.37 31.89 -22.27
N LYS A 529 6.45 32.76 -23.27
CA LYS A 529 5.31 33.55 -23.74
C LYS A 529 4.72 32.92 -24.99
N ILE A 530 3.49 32.43 -24.88
CA ILE A 530 2.76 31.85 -26.01
C ILE A 530 1.59 32.77 -26.33
N PRO A 531 1.52 33.35 -27.55
CA PRO A 531 0.41 34.19 -27.95
C PRO A 531 -0.86 33.35 -28.21
N VAL A 532 -1.94 33.67 -27.50
CA VAL A 532 -3.26 33.05 -27.70
C VAL A 532 -4.26 34.08 -28.23
N ASN A 533 -4.92 33.74 -29.34
CA ASN A 533 -6.00 34.49 -29.96
C ASN A 533 -7.34 33.83 -29.61
N ILE A 534 -8.21 34.56 -28.90
CA ILE A 534 -9.56 34.08 -28.60
C ILE A 534 -10.47 34.39 -29.80
N LEU A 535 -10.93 33.34 -30.47
CA LEU A 535 -11.89 33.45 -31.56
C LEU A 535 -13.32 33.61 -31.00
N PRO A 536 -14.23 34.27 -31.74
CA PRO A 536 -15.66 34.20 -31.45
C PRO A 536 -16.15 32.74 -31.54
N CYS A 537 -17.25 32.43 -30.85
CA CYS A 537 -17.87 31.11 -30.93
C CYS A 537 -18.16 30.75 -32.40
N PRO A 538 -17.87 29.52 -32.85
CA PRO A 538 -18.17 29.10 -34.22
C PRO A 538 -19.67 29.24 -34.51
N ASP A 539 -20.05 29.49 -35.77
CA ASP A 539 -21.41 29.82 -36.21
C ASP A 539 -22.51 28.84 -35.72
N SER A 540 -22.14 27.60 -35.40
CA SER A 540 -23.01 26.55 -34.86
C SER A 540 -23.14 26.56 -33.33
N SER A 541 -22.64 27.57 -32.62
CA SER A 541 -22.58 27.64 -31.16
C SER A 541 -22.84 29.05 -30.65
N PHE A 542 -23.26 29.17 -29.39
CA PHE A 542 -23.48 30.45 -28.74
C PHE A 542 -22.77 30.52 -27.40
N LEU A 543 -22.37 31.74 -27.01
CA LEU A 543 -21.67 31.98 -25.75
C LEU A 543 -22.65 31.86 -24.57
N LYS A 544 -22.34 31.00 -23.60
CA LYS A 544 -23.13 30.79 -22.39
C LYS A 544 -22.31 31.06 -21.14
N LEU A 545 -22.93 31.68 -20.14
CA LEU A 545 -22.32 31.95 -18.84
C LEU A 545 -22.58 30.78 -17.87
N SER A 546 -21.53 30.25 -17.24
CA SER A 546 -21.58 29.28 -16.14
C SER A 546 -21.04 29.87 -14.84
N GLN A 547 -21.10 29.08 -13.76
CA GLN A 547 -20.43 29.38 -12.47
C GLN A 547 -18.89 29.38 -12.54
N ASN A 548 -18.31 28.97 -13.67
CA ASN A 548 -16.86 28.93 -13.90
C ASN A 548 -16.48 29.79 -15.12
N GLY A 549 -17.36 30.70 -15.58
CA GLY A 549 -17.09 31.57 -16.71
C GLY A 549 -17.84 31.28 -18.02
N HIS A 550 -17.43 31.96 -19.09
CA HIS A 550 -18.00 31.86 -20.44
C HIS A 550 -17.46 30.65 -21.23
N TYR A 551 -18.34 29.92 -21.92
CA TYR A 551 -18.01 28.84 -22.84
C TYR A 551 -18.97 28.82 -24.05
N CYS A 552 -18.53 28.28 -25.19
CA CYS A 552 -19.36 28.09 -26.37
C CYS A 552 -20.16 26.77 -26.25
N GLU A 553 -21.48 26.87 -26.22
CA GLU A 553 -22.39 25.72 -26.25
C GLU A 553 -22.88 25.50 -27.67
N GLN A 554 -22.74 24.29 -28.22
CA GLN A 554 -23.26 23.96 -29.54
C GLN A 554 -24.78 24.10 -29.56
N ILE A 555 -25.31 24.69 -30.64
CA ILE A 555 -26.74 24.68 -30.92
C ILE A 555 -27.12 23.21 -31.13
N PRO A 556 -28.02 22.63 -30.32
CA PRO A 556 -28.35 21.23 -30.42
C PRO A 556 -29.33 21.04 -31.59
N LEU A 557 -28.86 21.21 -32.83
CA LEU A 557 -29.67 21.07 -34.04
C LEU A 557 -30.36 19.71 -34.09
N ALA A 558 -29.71 18.64 -33.60
CA ALA A 558 -30.33 17.32 -33.46
C ALA A 558 -31.47 17.30 -32.43
N ALA A 559 -31.37 18.04 -31.33
CA ALA A 559 -32.46 18.19 -30.36
C ALA A 559 -33.61 19.03 -30.94
N ILE A 560 -33.31 20.06 -31.72
CA ILE A 560 -34.31 20.89 -32.41
C ILE A 560 -35.01 20.07 -33.50
N LEU A 561 -34.26 19.39 -34.38
CA LEU A 561 -34.79 18.50 -35.41
C LEU A 561 -35.60 17.35 -34.80
N SER A 562 -35.10 16.71 -33.73
CA SER A 562 -35.87 15.68 -33.02
C SER A 562 -37.11 16.25 -32.36
N SER A 563 -37.08 17.48 -31.82
CA SER A 563 -38.27 18.14 -31.25
C SER A 563 -39.30 18.52 -32.32
N VAL A 564 -38.88 18.89 -33.52
CA VAL A 564 -39.76 19.16 -34.66
C VAL A 564 -40.36 17.87 -35.20
N ILE A 565 -39.56 16.80 -35.32
CA ILE A 565 -40.03 15.47 -35.72
C ILE A 565 -41.01 14.92 -34.67
N LEU A 566 -40.67 15.01 -33.37
CA LEU A 566 -41.57 14.69 -32.27
C LEU A 566 -42.82 15.54 -32.29
N GLY A 567 -42.72 16.82 -32.65
CA GLY A 567 -43.86 17.73 -32.82
C GLY A 567 -44.78 17.30 -33.95
N ILE A 568 -44.23 16.90 -35.10
CA ILE A 568 -45.01 16.38 -36.25
C ILE A 568 -45.64 15.03 -35.90
N ILE A 569 -44.90 14.14 -35.22
CA ILE A 569 -45.41 12.86 -34.72
C ILE A 569 -46.52 13.11 -33.69
N LEU A 570 -46.36 14.09 -32.80
CA LEU A 570 -47.36 14.43 -31.80
C LEU A 570 -48.61 15.03 -32.46
N ILE A 571 -48.47 15.91 -33.45
CA ILE A 571 -49.60 16.47 -34.21
C ILE A 571 -50.32 15.39 -35.00
N THR A 572 -49.60 14.45 -35.63
CA THR A 572 -50.23 13.32 -36.35
C THR A 572 -50.90 12.34 -35.39
N ILE A 573 -50.32 12.08 -34.22
CA ILE A 573 -50.97 11.31 -33.14
C ILE A 573 -52.19 12.06 -32.61
N ILE A 574 -52.14 13.38 -32.43
CA ILE A 574 -53.27 14.21 -32.01
C ILE A 574 -54.37 14.19 -33.08
N LEU A 575 -54.03 14.29 -34.37
CA LEU A 575 -55.01 14.20 -35.46
C LEU A 575 -55.63 12.81 -35.54
N ALA A 576 -54.82 11.76 -35.43
CA ALA A 576 -55.31 10.38 -35.36
C ALA A 576 -56.18 10.14 -34.12
N ALA A 577 -55.78 10.70 -32.97
CA ALA A 577 -56.55 10.68 -31.74
C ALA A 577 -57.83 11.48 -31.87
N LEU A 578 -57.84 12.63 -32.54
CA LEU A 578 -59.06 13.41 -32.83
C LEU A 578 -59.99 12.67 -33.78
N ILE A 579 -59.46 11.92 -34.76
CA ILE A 579 -60.27 11.05 -35.63
C ILE A 579 -60.83 9.87 -34.82
N VAL A 580 -60.03 9.26 -33.94
CA VAL A 580 -60.47 8.19 -33.03
C VAL A 580 -61.47 8.72 -32.02
N ILE A 581 -61.27 9.91 -31.46
CA ILE A 581 -62.18 10.60 -30.54
C ILE A 581 -63.44 11.00 -31.29
N ALA A 582 -63.39 11.48 -32.52
CA ALA A 582 -64.58 11.76 -33.33
C ALA A 582 -65.36 10.46 -33.65
N ARG A 583 -64.67 9.38 -34.02
CA ARG A 583 -65.27 8.05 -34.18
C ARG A 583 -65.84 7.53 -32.87
N LYS A 584 -65.15 7.75 -31.75
CA LYS A 584 -65.56 7.34 -30.40
C LYS A 584 -66.68 8.24 -29.86
N LEU A 585 -66.76 9.51 -30.22
CA LEU A 585 -67.85 10.45 -29.91
C LEU A 585 -69.08 10.15 -30.76
N LEU A 586 -68.90 9.75 -32.02
CA LEU A 586 -69.99 9.22 -32.84
C LEU A 586 -70.47 7.86 -32.32
N LYS A 587 -69.56 7.01 -31.85
CA LYS A 587 -69.87 5.74 -31.19
C LYS A 587 -70.50 5.95 -29.80
N LEU A 588 -70.06 6.95 -29.04
CA LEU A 588 -70.58 7.37 -27.73
C LEU A 588 -71.91 8.12 -27.88
N ARG A 589 -72.16 8.87 -28.96
CA ARG A 589 -73.51 9.39 -29.27
C ARG A 589 -74.46 8.28 -29.70
N LYS A 590 -73.95 7.24 -30.38
CA LYS A 590 -74.70 6.00 -30.64
C LYS A 590 -74.94 5.21 -29.35
N GLN A 591 -73.96 5.16 -28.43
CA GLN A 591 -74.07 4.50 -27.13
C GLN A 591 -74.94 5.30 -26.16
N GLU A 592 -74.87 6.62 -26.08
CA GLU A 592 -75.79 7.49 -25.32
C GLU A 592 -77.21 7.36 -25.84
N ARG A 593 -77.41 7.23 -27.16
CA ARG A 593 -78.74 6.94 -27.73
C ARG A 593 -79.20 5.50 -27.44
N ALA A 594 -78.29 4.56 -27.23
CA ALA A 594 -78.59 3.19 -26.83
C ALA A 594 -78.74 3.05 -25.30
N GLU A 595 -78.03 3.84 -24.51
CA GLU A 595 -78.02 3.93 -23.05
C GLU A 595 -79.24 4.71 -22.57
N LYS A 596 -79.61 5.83 -23.20
CA LYS A 596 -80.91 6.48 -22.97
C LYS A 596 -82.08 5.60 -23.39
N LYS A 597 -81.89 4.73 -24.38
CA LYS A 597 -82.90 3.73 -24.80
C LYS A 597 -82.94 2.53 -23.85
N MET A 598 -81.82 2.17 -23.21
CA MET A 598 -81.70 1.13 -22.17
C MET A 598 -82.19 1.62 -20.80
N GLU A 599 -81.90 2.85 -20.38
CA GLU A 599 -82.44 3.48 -19.17
C GLU A 599 -83.97 3.66 -19.24
N LEU A 600 -84.52 3.89 -20.44
CA LEU A 600 -85.98 3.84 -20.70
C LEU A 600 -86.54 2.40 -20.76
N LEU A 601 -85.73 1.40 -21.10
CA LEU A 601 -86.13 -0.03 -21.11
C LEU A 601 -86.04 -0.70 -19.72
N PHE A 602 -85.27 -0.15 -18.78
CA PHE A 602 -85.15 -0.66 -17.40
C PHE A 602 -86.12 -0.01 -16.41
N LYS A 603 -86.84 1.04 -16.81
CA LYS A 603 -87.77 1.78 -15.94
C LYS A 603 -89.24 1.46 -16.16
N ASP A 604 -89.59 0.70 -17.20
CA ASP A 604 -90.95 0.25 -17.49
C ASP A 604 -90.97 -1.22 -17.93
N LYS A 605 -91.18 -2.13 -16.96
CA LYS A 605 -92.11 -3.28 -17.05
C LYS A 605 -92.11 -4.07 -15.74
N GLU A 606 -93.25 -4.07 -15.06
CA GLU A 606 -93.65 -4.99 -14.01
C GLU A 606 -94.04 -6.39 -14.57
N PHE A 607 -93.67 -7.45 -13.81
CA PHE A 607 -94.35 -8.74 -13.52
C PHE A 607 -94.74 -9.71 -14.70
N ILE A 608 -94.66 -11.06 -14.63
CA ILE A 608 -95.19 -12.11 -13.71
C ILE A 608 -94.43 -13.47 -13.90
N PHE A 609 -94.43 -14.32 -12.85
CA PHE A 609 -94.16 -15.79 -12.69
C PHE A 609 -94.20 -16.68 -13.95
N GLU A 610 -93.47 -17.81 -14.11
CA GLU A 610 -93.39 -19.01 -13.24
C GLU A 610 -92.40 -20.05 -13.83
N THR A 611 -92.02 -21.04 -13.00
CA THR A 611 -91.46 -22.40 -13.26
C THR A 611 -90.02 -22.64 -13.76
N GLU A 612 -89.36 -23.48 -12.96
CA GLU A 612 -88.39 -24.54 -13.30
C GLU A 612 -87.19 -24.19 -14.19
N GLN A 613 -86.09 -23.81 -13.52
CA GLN A 613 -84.80 -24.52 -13.53
C GLN A 613 -83.75 -23.57 -12.98
N ALA A 614 -83.44 -23.74 -11.69
CA ALA A 614 -82.13 -23.34 -11.20
C ALA A 614 -81.10 -24.16 -11.99
N PRO A 615 -80.07 -23.56 -12.61
CA PRO A 615 -78.95 -24.34 -13.10
C PRO A 615 -78.19 -24.89 -11.90
N LEU A 616 -78.49 -26.15 -11.60
CA LEU A 616 -77.62 -27.11 -10.92
C LEU A 616 -76.26 -27.12 -11.62
N LEU A 617 -75.30 -26.32 -11.16
CA LEU A 617 -73.88 -26.48 -11.50
C LEU A 617 -73.00 -26.19 -10.28
N LEU A 618 -73.31 -26.83 -9.15
CA LEU A 618 -72.30 -27.06 -8.08
C LEU A 618 -72.41 -28.50 -7.55
N SER A 619 -72.64 -29.46 -8.45
CA SER A 619 -72.81 -30.88 -8.13
C SER A 619 -71.86 -31.84 -8.87
N ASN A 620 -71.03 -31.39 -9.81
CA ASN A 620 -70.33 -32.31 -10.73
C ASN A 620 -68.80 -32.41 -10.62
N THR A 621 -68.15 -31.81 -9.61
CA THR A 621 -66.70 -32.01 -9.37
C THR A 621 -66.38 -32.97 -8.22
N ILE A 622 -67.35 -33.77 -7.78
CA ILE A 622 -67.12 -34.87 -6.82
C ILE A 622 -67.88 -36.09 -7.34
N ASN A 623 -67.41 -36.69 -8.43
CA ASN A 623 -67.70 -38.08 -8.81
C ASN A 623 -66.71 -38.57 -9.87
N SER A 624 -65.45 -38.74 -9.48
CA SER A 624 -64.62 -39.87 -9.95
C SER A 624 -63.43 -40.08 -9.00
N SER A 625 -63.39 -41.28 -8.43
CA SER A 625 -62.35 -41.94 -7.61
C SER A 625 -62.06 -41.41 -6.19
N ASP A 626 -62.86 -41.96 -5.27
CA ASP A 626 -62.45 -42.84 -4.16
C ASP A 626 -62.15 -42.30 -2.74
N SER A 627 -62.85 -42.94 -1.80
CA SER A 627 -62.73 -43.05 -0.34
C SER A 627 -62.54 -41.82 0.57
N GLY A 628 -63.60 -41.53 1.34
CA GLY A 628 -63.52 -41.51 2.81
C GLY A 628 -63.07 -40.22 3.52
N GLU A 629 -63.98 -39.67 4.33
CA GLU A 629 -63.72 -38.73 5.44
C GLU A 629 -63.38 -37.25 5.13
N SER A 630 -64.44 -36.43 5.00
CA SER A 630 -64.63 -35.23 5.85
C SER A 630 -65.89 -34.47 5.42
N ARG A 631 -67.05 -35.04 5.76
CA ARG A 631 -68.31 -34.31 5.81
C ARG A 631 -68.32 -33.43 7.06
N SER A 632 -67.85 -32.18 6.98
CA SER A 632 -68.17 -31.17 8.01
C SER A 632 -68.01 -29.68 7.64
N ILE A 633 -68.00 -29.28 6.35
CA ILE A 633 -68.00 -27.85 5.95
C ILE A 633 -69.23 -27.51 5.07
N ILE A 634 -70.32 -28.24 5.23
CA ILE A 634 -71.59 -28.00 4.53
C ILE A 634 -72.62 -27.60 5.58
N GLY A 635 -72.56 -26.34 6.01
CA GLY A 635 -73.44 -25.82 7.07
C GLY A 635 -73.81 -24.34 6.96
N ASN A 636 -73.30 -23.56 6.00
CA ASN A 636 -73.64 -22.12 5.93
C ASN A 636 -73.58 -21.52 4.52
N ARG A 637 -74.17 -22.20 3.52
CA ARG A 637 -74.13 -21.78 2.09
C ARG A 637 -75.08 -20.63 1.72
N GLN A 638 -76.02 -20.23 2.57
CA GLN A 638 -76.98 -19.14 2.27
C GLN A 638 -76.51 -17.74 2.70
N GLN A 639 -75.35 -17.59 3.34
CA GLN A 639 -74.96 -16.32 3.98
C GLN A 639 -74.03 -15.41 3.14
N TYR A 640 -73.66 -15.81 1.92
CA TYR A 640 -72.67 -15.11 1.09
C TYR A 640 -73.20 -14.59 -0.26
N ILE A 641 -74.49 -14.81 -0.58
CA ILE A 641 -75.12 -14.22 -1.78
C ILE A 641 -75.76 -12.90 -1.41
N ILE A 642 -75.29 -11.81 -2.01
CA ILE A 642 -75.81 -10.46 -1.79
C ILE A 642 -76.64 -10.05 -3.02
N PRO A 643 -77.95 -9.78 -2.88
CA PRO A 643 -78.76 -9.30 -3.99
C PRO A 643 -78.20 -8.00 -4.56
N ILE A 644 -78.02 -7.92 -5.89
CA ILE A 644 -77.44 -6.72 -6.52
C ILE A 644 -78.26 -5.44 -6.24
N SER A 645 -79.57 -5.60 -6.00
CA SER A 645 -80.49 -4.53 -5.62
C SER A 645 -80.18 -3.89 -4.28
N GLU A 646 -79.46 -4.58 -3.38
CA GLU A 646 -79.03 -4.02 -2.09
C GLU A 646 -77.75 -3.19 -2.18
N ILE A 647 -77.11 -3.15 -3.34
CA ILE A 647 -75.82 -2.52 -3.53
C ILE A 647 -75.99 -1.23 -4.35
N ASN A 648 -75.64 -0.10 -3.74
CA ASN A 648 -75.67 1.19 -4.42
C ASN A 648 -74.30 1.50 -5.06
N ILE A 649 -74.21 1.38 -6.37
CA ILE A 649 -72.98 1.65 -7.14
C ILE A 649 -72.75 3.15 -7.22
N LEU A 650 -71.59 3.60 -6.72
CA LEU A 650 -71.25 5.04 -6.67
C LEU A 650 -70.41 5.46 -7.88
N LYS A 651 -69.29 4.78 -8.12
CA LYS A 651 -68.36 5.13 -9.21
C LYS A 651 -67.55 3.93 -9.68
N ARG A 652 -67.12 3.95 -10.93
CA ARG A 652 -66.12 3.03 -11.47
C ARG A 652 -64.73 3.42 -10.96
N ILE A 653 -63.94 2.47 -10.44
CA ILE A 653 -62.61 2.73 -9.86
C ILE A 653 -61.45 2.03 -10.56
N GLY A 654 -61.71 1.02 -11.40
CA GLY A 654 -60.67 0.35 -12.18
C GLY A 654 -61.23 -0.53 -13.29
N GLU A 655 -60.42 -0.77 -14.33
CA GLU A 655 -60.70 -1.70 -15.43
C GLU A 655 -59.40 -2.39 -15.83
N GLY A 656 -59.39 -3.72 -15.90
CA GLY A 656 -58.21 -4.51 -16.26
C GLY A 656 -58.54 -5.85 -16.88
N GLY A 657 -57.53 -6.73 -16.96
CA GLY A 657 -57.68 -8.09 -17.49
C GLY A 657 -58.71 -8.91 -16.72
N MET A 658 -58.86 -8.64 -15.42
CA MET A 658 -59.78 -9.34 -14.51
C MET A 658 -61.14 -8.64 -14.35
N GLY A 659 -61.50 -7.78 -15.31
CA GLY A 659 -62.80 -7.14 -15.35
C GLY A 659 -62.85 -5.72 -14.78
N VAL A 660 -64.03 -5.30 -14.37
CA VAL A 660 -64.34 -3.90 -13.99
C VAL A 660 -64.59 -3.81 -12.50
N VAL A 661 -63.95 -2.87 -11.82
CA VAL A 661 -64.13 -2.65 -10.38
C VAL A 661 -64.89 -1.34 -10.12
N TYR A 662 -65.91 -1.41 -9.28
CA TYR A 662 -66.73 -0.29 -8.85
C TYR A 662 -66.58 -0.05 -7.34
N HIS A 663 -66.59 1.21 -6.92
CA HIS A 663 -66.82 1.60 -5.53
C HIS A 663 -68.33 1.74 -5.33
N ALA A 664 -68.85 1.10 -4.30
CA ALA A 664 -70.26 1.04 -3.98
C ALA A 664 -70.50 1.09 -2.47
N LYS A 665 -71.77 1.20 -2.07
CA LYS A 665 -72.21 1.04 -0.69
C LYS A 665 -73.15 -0.14 -0.56
N TRP A 666 -72.82 -1.05 0.35
CA TRP A 666 -73.71 -2.14 0.77
C TRP A 666 -73.95 -2.02 2.27
N ASN A 667 -75.22 -1.94 2.68
CA ASN A 667 -75.62 -1.72 4.07
C ASN A 667 -74.84 -0.59 4.78
N ARG A 668 -74.75 0.58 4.12
CA ARG A 668 -73.99 1.78 4.56
C ARG A 668 -72.47 1.61 4.66
N THR A 669 -71.92 0.44 4.34
CA THR A 669 -70.48 0.16 4.34
C THR A 669 -69.91 0.35 2.92
N ASP A 670 -68.75 1.00 2.82
CA ASP A 670 -68.04 1.15 1.55
C ASP A 670 -67.45 -0.20 1.12
N VAL A 671 -67.79 -0.62 -0.10
CA VAL A 671 -67.37 -1.90 -0.69
C VAL A 671 -66.81 -1.68 -2.09
N ALA A 672 -65.93 -2.58 -2.52
CA ALA A 672 -65.51 -2.70 -3.90
C ALA A 672 -66.24 -3.88 -4.56
N ILE A 673 -66.83 -3.64 -5.73
CA ILE A 673 -67.48 -4.67 -6.55
C ILE A 673 -66.59 -4.96 -7.75
N LYS A 674 -66.04 -6.17 -7.83
CA LYS A 674 -65.32 -6.66 -9.01
C LYS A 674 -66.30 -7.42 -9.89
N GLN A 675 -66.64 -6.86 -11.05
CA GLN A 675 -67.38 -7.52 -12.12
C GLN A 675 -66.39 -8.28 -13.01
N LEU A 676 -66.56 -9.58 -13.14
CA LEU A 676 -65.75 -10.38 -14.05
C LEU A 676 -66.34 -10.33 -15.48
N LYS A 677 -65.48 -10.41 -16.50
CA LYS A 677 -65.90 -10.47 -17.90
C LYS A 677 -66.53 -11.83 -18.17
N THR A 678 -67.68 -11.85 -18.83
CA THR A 678 -68.64 -12.97 -18.91
C THR A 678 -68.27 -14.10 -19.88
N ASP A 679 -67.00 -14.26 -20.28
CA ASP A 679 -66.58 -15.15 -21.38
C ASP A 679 -65.74 -16.38 -20.96
N SER A 680 -65.60 -16.71 -19.67
CA SER A 680 -64.77 -17.85 -19.22
C SER A 680 -65.37 -18.64 -18.07
N ASN A 681 -65.39 -19.98 -18.22
CA ASN A 681 -65.71 -21.05 -17.26
C ASN A 681 -66.23 -20.61 -15.87
N ASP A 682 -67.51 -20.90 -15.61
CA ASP A 682 -68.20 -20.65 -14.34
C ASP A 682 -67.47 -21.20 -13.11
N GLU A 683 -66.71 -22.28 -13.27
CA GLU A 683 -65.92 -22.93 -12.23
C GLU A 683 -64.79 -22.06 -11.65
N GLU A 684 -64.14 -21.21 -12.45
CA GLU A 684 -62.99 -20.41 -11.96
C GLU A 684 -63.44 -19.31 -10.99
N PHE A 685 -64.56 -18.65 -11.29
CA PHE A 685 -65.15 -17.64 -10.41
C PHE A 685 -65.63 -18.25 -9.10
N GLU A 686 -66.32 -19.39 -9.16
CA GLU A 686 -66.85 -20.05 -7.97
C GLU A 686 -65.72 -20.52 -7.06
N ASN A 687 -64.63 -21.05 -7.63
CA ASN A 687 -63.44 -21.42 -6.87
C ASN A 687 -62.77 -20.21 -6.20
N GLU A 688 -62.62 -19.08 -6.90
CA GLU A 688 -62.05 -17.85 -6.31
C GLU A 688 -62.96 -17.29 -5.19
N ALA A 689 -64.28 -17.27 -5.42
CA ALA A 689 -65.25 -16.78 -4.44
C ALA A 689 -65.29 -17.64 -3.17
N ILE A 690 -65.30 -18.97 -3.33
CA ILE A 690 -65.25 -19.91 -2.19
C ILE A 690 -63.95 -19.73 -1.41
N LEU A 691 -62.81 -19.67 -2.11
CA LEU A 691 -61.51 -19.45 -1.47
C LEU A 691 -61.50 -18.16 -0.65
N MET A 692 -61.86 -17.03 -1.29
CA MET A 692 -61.89 -15.72 -0.64
C MET A 692 -62.86 -15.64 0.54
N SER A 693 -64.01 -16.31 0.45
CA SER A 693 -64.98 -16.36 1.55
C SER A 693 -64.45 -17.07 2.80
N SER A 694 -63.51 -18.01 2.61
CA SER A 694 -62.91 -18.79 3.70
C SER A 694 -61.74 -18.08 4.41
N LEU A 695 -61.21 -17.00 3.82
CA LEU A 695 -60.05 -16.27 4.35
C LEU A 695 -60.48 -15.14 5.29
N ARG A 696 -59.89 -15.13 6.48
CA ARG A 696 -60.13 -14.14 7.54
C ARG A 696 -58.81 -13.78 8.22
N HIS A 697 -58.18 -12.68 7.78
CA HIS A 697 -56.94 -12.18 8.37
C HIS A 697 -56.80 -10.67 8.11
N PRO A 698 -56.30 -9.86 9.06
CA PRO A 698 -56.18 -8.40 8.89
C PRO A 698 -55.38 -7.96 7.68
N CYS A 699 -54.41 -8.76 7.23
CA CYS A 699 -53.57 -8.49 6.06
C CYS A 699 -54.04 -9.21 4.77
N ILE A 700 -55.26 -9.73 4.73
CA ILE A 700 -55.90 -10.30 3.54
C ILE A 700 -57.19 -9.52 3.26
N VAL A 701 -57.48 -9.23 1.98
CA VAL A 701 -58.71 -8.54 1.59
C VAL A 701 -59.92 -9.41 1.93
N SER A 702 -60.85 -8.84 2.69
CA SER A 702 -62.05 -9.53 3.15
C SER A 702 -63.11 -9.58 2.05
N CYS A 703 -63.58 -10.78 1.72
CA CYS A 703 -64.75 -10.96 0.87
C CYS A 703 -66.02 -11.00 1.72
N PHE A 704 -66.98 -10.15 1.36
CA PHE A 704 -68.31 -10.07 1.97
C PHE A 704 -69.31 -11.00 1.30
N GLY A 705 -69.18 -11.23 0.00
CA GLY A 705 -70.06 -12.13 -0.73
C GLY A 705 -69.95 -11.98 -2.24
N VAL A 706 -70.87 -12.63 -2.94
CA VAL A 706 -71.02 -12.58 -4.39
C VAL A 706 -72.44 -12.20 -4.78
N SER A 707 -72.61 -11.58 -5.94
CA SER A 707 -73.92 -11.33 -6.55
C SER A 707 -73.96 -11.96 -7.94
N LEU A 708 -75.02 -12.72 -8.20
CA LEU A 708 -75.24 -13.43 -9.46
C LEU A 708 -76.46 -12.82 -10.15
N THR A 709 -76.30 -12.34 -11.37
CA THR A 709 -77.39 -11.78 -12.18
C THR A 709 -77.34 -12.36 -13.59
N THR A 710 -78.41 -12.21 -14.36
CA THR A 710 -78.43 -12.59 -15.79
C THR A 710 -77.39 -11.85 -16.62
N ASN A 711 -76.91 -10.70 -16.14
CA ASN A 711 -76.05 -9.78 -16.88
C ASN A 711 -74.58 -9.84 -16.41
N GLY A 712 -74.25 -10.67 -15.42
CA GLY A 712 -72.88 -10.81 -14.93
C GLY A 712 -72.76 -11.32 -13.49
N LYS A 713 -71.53 -11.66 -13.13
CA LYS A 713 -71.10 -12.15 -11.81
C LYS A 713 -70.24 -11.10 -11.11
N TYR A 714 -70.55 -10.85 -9.85
CA TYR A 714 -69.94 -9.78 -9.07
C TYR A 714 -69.36 -10.32 -7.76
N MET A 715 -68.13 -9.95 -7.44
CA MET A 715 -67.53 -10.21 -6.13
C MET A 715 -67.50 -8.92 -5.30
N ILE A 716 -68.03 -9.00 -4.08
CA ILE A 716 -68.12 -7.88 -3.15
C ILE A 716 -67.03 -8.07 -2.09
N VAL A 717 -66.09 -7.13 -2.05
CA VAL A 717 -64.97 -7.11 -1.11
C VAL A 717 -64.88 -5.77 -0.39
N GLU A 718 -64.09 -5.70 0.68
CA GLU A 718 -63.83 -4.43 1.36
C GLU A 718 -63.20 -3.40 0.43
N TYR A 719 -63.62 -2.14 0.57
CA TYR A 719 -63.04 -1.02 -0.16
C TYR A 719 -61.80 -0.49 0.57
N LEU A 720 -60.70 -0.34 -0.16
CA LEU A 720 -59.42 0.15 0.37
C LEU A 720 -59.06 1.48 -0.30
N GLU A 721 -59.06 2.54 0.50
CA GLU A 721 -59.16 3.93 0.03
C GLU A 721 -57.91 4.42 -0.71
N ASN A 722 -56.74 3.91 -0.31
CA ASN A 722 -55.47 4.29 -0.93
C ASN A 722 -55.15 3.45 -2.19
N GLY A 723 -56.00 2.47 -2.54
CA GLY A 723 -55.86 1.64 -3.73
C GLY A 723 -54.60 0.76 -3.68
N SER A 724 -54.08 0.39 -4.85
CA SER A 724 -52.91 -0.50 -4.98
C SER A 724 -51.59 0.16 -4.55
N LEU A 725 -50.66 -0.63 -4.02
CA LEU A 725 -49.29 -0.24 -3.74
C LEU A 725 -48.56 0.22 -5.01
N GLU A 726 -48.83 -0.38 -6.17
CA GLU A 726 -48.28 0.06 -7.46
C GLU A 726 -48.55 1.54 -7.72
N LYS A 727 -49.80 1.98 -7.55
CA LYS A 727 -50.20 3.39 -7.67
C LYS A 727 -49.50 4.27 -6.63
N ALA A 728 -49.34 3.81 -5.39
CA ALA A 728 -48.61 4.54 -4.36
C ALA A 728 -47.12 4.72 -4.72
N ILE A 729 -46.47 3.68 -5.23
CA ILE A 729 -45.08 3.74 -5.71
C ILE A 729 -44.97 4.70 -6.91
N TYR A 730 -45.88 4.61 -7.88
CA TYR A 730 -45.90 5.50 -9.04
C TYR A 730 -46.05 6.97 -8.62
N ASN A 731 -47.00 7.28 -7.74
CA ASN A 731 -47.19 8.63 -7.23
C ASN A 731 -45.96 9.14 -6.46
N SER A 732 -45.26 8.26 -5.74
CA SER A 732 -44.01 8.62 -5.07
C SER A 732 -42.88 8.91 -6.05
N LYS A 733 -42.73 8.11 -7.12
CA LYS A 733 -41.76 8.39 -8.20
C LYS A 733 -42.05 9.70 -8.94
N MET A 734 -43.33 10.03 -9.11
CA MET A 734 -43.76 11.28 -9.77
C MET A 734 -43.74 12.49 -8.83
N GLY A 735 -43.24 12.36 -7.59
CA GLY A 735 -43.19 13.45 -6.61
C GLY A 735 -44.57 13.90 -6.08
N ARG A 736 -45.64 13.16 -6.36
CA ARG A 736 -47.02 13.51 -5.97
C ARG A 736 -47.39 13.09 -4.54
N ALA A 737 -46.63 12.18 -3.95
CA ALA A 737 -46.81 11.73 -2.57
C ALA A 737 -45.46 11.25 -1.99
N ILE A 738 -45.27 11.35 -0.68
CA ILE A 738 -44.05 10.87 -0.01
C ILE A 738 -44.34 9.51 0.64
N LEU A 739 -43.70 8.45 0.13
CA LEU A 739 -43.72 7.14 0.76
C LEU A 739 -42.49 7.00 1.68
N ARG A 740 -42.65 7.32 2.96
CA ARG A 740 -41.56 7.27 3.96
C ARG A 740 -41.09 5.83 4.19
N PHE A 741 -39.84 5.70 4.62
CA PHE A 741 -39.22 4.41 4.86
C PHE A 741 -39.97 3.56 5.90
N GLU A 742 -40.45 4.16 7.01
CA GLU A 742 -41.22 3.41 8.01
C GLU A 742 -42.53 2.85 7.44
N THR A 743 -43.19 3.62 6.57
CA THR A 743 -44.41 3.17 5.89
C THR A 743 -44.12 2.01 4.93
N LYS A 744 -42.98 2.03 4.22
CA LYS A 744 -42.56 0.90 3.36
C LYS A 744 -42.33 -0.38 4.18
N LEU A 745 -41.61 -0.27 5.29
CA LEU A 745 -41.37 -1.41 6.18
C LEU A 745 -42.66 -1.98 6.77
N LYS A 746 -43.59 -1.10 7.19
CA LYS A 746 -44.91 -1.51 7.68
C LYS A 746 -45.68 -2.29 6.60
N ILE A 747 -45.73 -1.77 5.38
CA ILE A 747 -46.38 -2.42 4.24
C ILE A 747 -45.80 -3.82 3.99
N LEU A 748 -44.46 -3.95 3.93
CA LEU A 748 -43.81 -5.25 3.72
C LEU A 748 -44.09 -6.23 4.86
N THR A 749 -44.13 -5.73 6.10
CA THR A 749 -44.45 -6.54 7.29
C THR A 749 -45.86 -7.08 7.23
N ASP A 750 -46.84 -6.26 6.84
CA ASP A 750 -48.23 -6.67 6.71
C ASP A 750 -48.41 -7.72 5.59
N VAL A 751 -47.75 -7.52 4.45
CA VAL A 751 -47.74 -8.51 3.35
C VAL A 751 -47.18 -9.85 3.81
N ALA A 752 -46.05 -9.85 4.53
CA ALA A 752 -45.45 -11.06 5.06
C ALA A 752 -46.40 -11.80 6.02
N LYS A 753 -47.08 -11.08 6.92
CA LYS A 753 -48.11 -11.68 7.81
C LYS A 753 -49.24 -12.32 7.02
N GLY A 754 -49.72 -11.67 5.96
CA GLY A 754 -50.73 -12.21 5.06
C GLY A 754 -50.29 -13.52 4.40
N LEU A 755 -49.06 -13.58 3.89
CA LEU A 755 -48.51 -14.79 3.28
C LEU A 755 -48.32 -15.93 4.29
N VAL A 756 -47.83 -15.63 5.49
CA VAL A 756 -47.70 -16.61 6.58
C VAL A 756 -49.06 -17.22 6.90
N TYR A 757 -50.10 -16.39 7.01
CA TYR A 757 -51.46 -16.87 7.22
C TYR A 757 -51.88 -17.86 6.12
N LEU A 758 -51.75 -17.49 4.84
CA LEU A 758 -52.11 -18.35 3.70
C LEU A 758 -51.36 -19.69 3.69
N HIS A 759 -50.06 -19.65 4.00
CA HIS A 759 -49.20 -20.84 4.00
C HIS A 759 -49.42 -21.72 5.24
N SER A 760 -49.96 -21.16 6.33
CA SER A 760 -50.21 -21.88 7.58
C SER A 760 -51.50 -22.69 7.61
N ILE A 761 -52.43 -22.45 6.66
CA ILE A 761 -53.73 -23.14 6.60
C ILE A 761 -53.52 -24.64 6.36
N LYS A 762 -54.18 -25.46 7.19
CA LYS A 762 -54.15 -26.93 7.13
C LYS A 762 -55.57 -27.48 6.93
N PRO A 763 -55.73 -28.66 6.27
CA PRO A 763 -54.68 -29.54 5.75
C PRO A 763 -54.05 -29.08 4.42
N HIS A 764 -54.59 -28.04 3.80
CA HIS A 764 -54.11 -27.53 2.51
C HIS A 764 -53.64 -26.09 2.61
N ARG A 765 -52.36 -25.85 2.32
CA ARG A 765 -51.81 -24.49 2.24
C ARG A 765 -52.27 -23.81 0.96
N ILE A 766 -52.40 -22.48 0.99
CA ILE A 766 -52.80 -21.68 -0.17
C ILE A 766 -51.58 -20.95 -0.72
N ILE A 767 -51.23 -21.19 -1.97
CA ILE A 767 -50.17 -20.47 -2.68
C ILE A 767 -50.80 -19.40 -3.57
N HIS A 768 -50.43 -18.12 -3.38
CA HIS A 768 -51.05 -16.99 -4.10
C HIS A 768 -50.76 -16.97 -5.61
N ARG A 769 -49.52 -17.34 -6.00
CA ARG A 769 -48.97 -17.39 -7.38
C ARG A 769 -48.93 -16.08 -8.20
N ASP A 770 -49.67 -15.03 -7.84
CA ASP A 770 -49.58 -13.71 -8.51
C ASP A 770 -49.36 -12.54 -7.53
N LEU A 771 -48.35 -12.67 -6.67
CA LEU A 771 -48.02 -11.62 -5.70
C LEU A 771 -47.22 -10.50 -6.39
N LYS A 772 -47.83 -9.33 -6.53
CA LYS A 772 -47.22 -8.14 -7.15
C LYS A 772 -47.78 -6.84 -6.55
N PRO A 773 -47.11 -5.68 -6.69
CA PRO A 773 -47.59 -4.42 -6.13
C PRO A 773 -49.01 -4.01 -6.55
N GLY A 774 -49.48 -4.44 -7.72
CA GLY A 774 -50.86 -4.21 -8.18
C GLY A 774 -51.92 -4.96 -7.36
N ASN A 775 -51.54 -6.09 -6.75
CA ASN A 775 -52.43 -6.98 -5.97
C ASN A 775 -52.29 -6.74 -4.45
N LEU A 776 -51.50 -5.75 -4.04
CA LEU A 776 -51.37 -5.30 -2.67
C LEU A 776 -52.17 -4.01 -2.51
N LEU A 777 -53.25 -4.05 -1.74
CA LEU A 777 -54.14 -2.91 -1.54
C LEU A 777 -53.88 -2.25 -0.18
N LEU A 778 -54.06 -0.93 -0.12
CA LEU A 778 -53.75 -0.11 1.04
C LEU A 778 -55.02 0.53 1.61
N ASP A 779 -55.26 0.31 2.90
CA ASP A 779 -56.34 1.02 3.61
C ASP A 779 -55.99 2.50 3.86
N LYS A 780 -56.94 3.27 4.38
CA LYS A 780 -56.74 4.68 4.77
C LYS A 780 -55.52 4.96 5.66
N ASN A 781 -55.03 3.99 6.43
CA ASN A 781 -53.91 4.11 7.37
C ASN A 781 -52.59 3.53 6.82
N MET A 782 -52.54 3.24 5.50
CA MET A 782 -51.41 2.61 4.82
C MET A 782 -51.05 1.23 5.38
N ASN A 783 -52.02 0.50 5.95
CA ASN A 783 -51.86 -0.93 6.23
C ASN A 783 -52.06 -1.70 4.93
N ALA A 784 -51.24 -2.73 4.69
CA ALA A 784 -51.31 -3.50 3.46
C ALA A 784 -52.17 -4.76 3.61
N LYS A 785 -52.99 -5.03 2.59
CA LYS A 785 -53.76 -6.27 2.46
C LYS A 785 -53.48 -6.94 1.11
N VAL A 786 -53.21 -8.23 1.16
CA VAL A 786 -53.05 -9.07 -0.04
C VAL A 786 -54.43 -9.36 -0.62
N GLY A 787 -54.62 -9.05 -1.90
CA GLY A 787 -55.86 -9.30 -2.64
C GLY A 787 -55.59 -10.04 -3.95
N ASP A 788 -56.69 -10.37 -4.64
CA ASP A 788 -56.69 -10.97 -5.99
C ASP A 788 -56.13 -12.40 -6.06
N PHE A 789 -57.01 -13.37 -5.83
CA PHE A 789 -56.66 -14.78 -5.65
C PHE A 789 -57.04 -15.65 -6.85
N GLY A 790 -57.40 -15.05 -7.99
CA GLY A 790 -57.84 -15.78 -9.20
C GLY A 790 -56.82 -16.78 -9.75
N LEU A 791 -55.52 -16.60 -9.45
CA LEU A 791 -54.46 -17.57 -9.79
C LEU A 791 -54.01 -18.39 -8.58
N SER A 792 -54.66 -18.36 -7.43
CA SER A 792 -54.21 -19.11 -6.24
C SER A 792 -54.39 -20.63 -6.41
N LYS A 793 -53.59 -21.42 -5.69
CA LYS A 793 -53.69 -22.90 -5.68
C LYS A 793 -53.73 -23.42 -4.26
N ILE A 794 -54.71 -24.27 -3.99
CA ILE A 794 -54.80 -25.07 -2.76
C ILE A 794 -53.91 -26.31 -2.95
N VAL A 795 -52.92 -26.51 -2.08
CA VAL A 795 -51.93 -27.59 -2.22
C VAL A 795 -51.96 -28.50 -0.99
N SER A 796 -52.12 -29.80 -1.22
CA SER A 796 -52.03 -30.83 -0.17
C SER A 796 -50.58 -31.06 0.27
N ASN A 797 -50.35 -31.44 1.52
CA ASN A 797 -49.00 -31.63 2.07
C ASN A 797 -48.17 -32.73 1.37
N ASN A 798 -48.78 -33.58 0.53
CA ASN A 798 -48.11 -34.71 -0.13
C ASN A 798 -47.97 -34.58 -1.66
N SER A 799 -48.28 -33.42 -2.26
CA SER A 799 -48.19 -33.23 -3.72
C SER A 799 -47.35 -32.01 -4.10
N ALA A 800 -46.09 -32.22 -4.44
CA ALA A 800 -45.20 -31.22 -5.03
C ALA A 800 -45.29 -31.25 -6.57
N THR A 801 -46.45 -30.93 -7.14
CA THR A 801 -46.61 -30.76 -8.59
C THR A 801 -46.58 -29.28 -8.97
N MET A 802 -45.40 -28.82 -9.40
CA MET A 802 -45.21 -27.56 -10.13
C MET A 802 -45.64 -27.76 -11.58
N THR A 803 -46.91 -27.56 -11.85
CA THR A 803 -47.44 -27.56 -13.22
C THR A 803 -48.20 -26.26 -13.48
N ALA A 804 -47.66 -25.51 -14.44
CA ALA A 804 -48.14 -24.30 -15.14
C ALA A 804 -47.34 -23.00 -14.84
N ASN A 805 -46.71 -22.44 -15.89
CA ASN A 805 -46.09 -21.11 -15.94
C ASN A 805 -47.16 -20.02 -15.84
N VAL A 806 -47.66 -19.77 -14.62
CA VAL A 806 -48.77 -18.86 -14.37
C VAL A 806 -48.35 -17.85 -13.31
N GLY A 807 -48.51 -16.56 -13.64
CA GLY A 807 -48.11 -15.42 -12.82
C GLY A 807 -47.57 -14.28 -13.68
N THR A 808 -47.39 -13.10 -13.10
CA THR A 808 -46.80 -11.96 -13.82
C THR A 808 -45.29 -12.18 -14.00
N LEU A 809 -44.80 -12.22 -15.26
CA LEU A 809 -43.45 -12.64 -15.66
C LEU A 809 -42.31 -12.11 -14.77
N LEU A 810 -42.31 -10.81 -14.44
CA LEU A 810 -41.25 -10.16 -13.66
C LEU A 810 -41.29 -10.48 -12.15
N TYR A 811 -42.36 -11.11 -11.67
CA TYR A 811 -42.57 -11.47 -10.26
C TYR A 811 -42.58 -12.99 -10.04
N MET A 812 -42.40 -13.77 -11.10
CA MET A 812 -42.23 -15.22 -11.00
C MET A 812 -40.76 -15.56 -10.69
N VAL A 813 -40.56 -16.62 -9.91
CA VAL A 813 -39.22 -17.15 -9.61
C VAL A 813 -38.69 -17.90 -10.83
N SER A 814 -37.43 -17.63 -11.22
CA SER A 814 -36.73 -18.46 -12.21
C SER A 814 -36.28 -19.78 -11.58
N LEU A 815 -36.56 -20.90 -12.24
CA LEU A 815 -36.19 -22.24 -11.79
C LEU A 815 -34.70 -22.57 -11.99
N ASP A 816 -33.90 -21.68 -12.58
CA ASP A 816 -32.49 -21.96 -12.91
C ASP A 816 -31.52 -21.89 -11.71
N ASN A 817 -31.97 -21.51 -10.51
CA ASN A 817 -31.10 -21.28 -9.33
C ASN A 817 -31.33 -22.24 -8.15
N PHE A 818 -32.04 -23.36 -8.33
CA PHE A 818 -32.25 -24.37 -7.28
C PHE A 818 -31.96 -25.81 -7.76
N THR A 819 -30.84 -26.00 -8.46
CA THR A 819 -30.16 -27.31 -8.53
C THR A 819 -28.80 -27.20 -7.86
N ASN A 820 -28.77 -27.44 -6.55
CA ASN A 820 -27.63 -27.98 -5.82
C ASN A 820 -28.17 -28.80 -4.65
#